data_AF-A0A1F3LM92-F1
#
_entry.id   AF-A0A1F3LM92-F1
#
_cell.length_a   1.000
_cell.length_b   1.000
_cell.length_c   1.000
_cell.angle_alpha   90.00
_cell.angle_beta   90.00
_cell.angle_gamma   90.00
#
_symmetry.space_group_name_H-M   'P 1'
#
loop_
_entity.id
_entity.type
_entity.pdbx_description
1 polymer ?
#
loop_
_entity_poly.entity_id
_entity_poly.type
_entity_poly.pdbx_seq_one_letter_code
_entity_poly.pdbx_strand_id
1 'polypeptide(L)'
;MITIRIQTEQSVPCITPEGRLDTVNSSAFDEAVRPFADNELYLIIDFSQCNYLSSTGIRILLGTFKKLKAKGGSLFISGMSAEVFNVLEMAGLHSVFCFSENVEVAREKINRLRQKGCIGSEWETGGYQFHFSPTEKENEPALFWLSQGIAGYNELGFSVGIGSPAESSEEETGAEGLFITTGNCAGFIPNDASQPADFRIPHKPEQAGIWVKQAVSFKQSTSGRIHLAKPGSISLNQLTDAICRIDNDQPKIRALAIADFNDNRPSISLCLVVDDFLTKNLKEKGFQEFSALIKATTEGIGLWGARFELDKIAIPPNIQTLPNLLKEVLTLDNILDVKHLETSELLVNPTVWIVSAENLEDASLHRIAIEVSGESSLEPVRSFLIRRLYTDSIRVELKKLHGGYSAQTFQVNSYDRDGRKLRPTVLKFANRAMITREADRCQKYSLPYILNNSAMVLGTEFFGDNGALRYNFVGIGGEQTQLKWLTHYFENWSTEQLEPLFDKIFMQILNPWYGQPVHEAIHPFRDHDPTFTFFPHIYDTAFSLFSISSDEEFFTIEETGQKLVNPYWFLKHEYKRRRETAINYHTSICHGDLNMQNILLDQNMNVYLIDFSETRPRSIVTDFARLEAIFMTEYAPLENEEDLKKMVQFATRFYDINQLDHLPENNYQDILNKNVALSLKMREYAFKSSGENTCIEPYYLALLEWTLPVICYSQLPLVKKRYAMILSALLCEKIRKLS
;
A
#
# COMPACT_ATOMS: atom_id res chain seq x y z
N MET A 1 -27.15 32.47 28.12
CA MET A 1 -26.91 32.28 29.56
C MET A 1 -26.47 30.85 29.73
N ILE A 2 -25.21 30.66 30.09
CA ILE A 2 -24.64 29.36 30.42
C ILE A 2 -24.96 29.04 31.88
N THR A 3 -25.37 27.81 32.16
CA THR A 3 -25.47 27.32 33.54
C THR A 3 -24.18 26.59 33.84
N ILE A 4 -23.56 26.84 35.00
CA ILE A 4 -22.32 26.18 35.39
C ILE A 4 -22.58 25.44 36.70
N ARG A 5 -22.46 24.13 36.68
CA ARG A 5 -22.54 23.31 37.89
C ARG A 5 -21.13 23.03 38.39
N ILE A 6 -20.93 23.19 39.68
CA ILE A 6 -19.64 22.98 40.34
C ILE A 6 -19.87 21.96 41.45
N GLN A 7 -19.06 20.91 41.45
CA GLN A 7 -19.09 19.86 42.46
C GLN A 7 -17.73 19.79 43.15
N THR A 8 -17.70 20.09 44.45
CA THR A 8 -16.48 20.12 45.28
C THR A 8 -16.47 19.11 46.43
N GLU A 9 -17.61 18.45 46.71
CA GLU A 9 -17.75 17.50 47.82
C GLU A 9 -17.01 16.17 47.59
N GLN A 10 -16.49 15.95 46.38
CA GLN A 10 -15.70 14.77 46.01
C GLN A 10 -14.21 15.12 45.90
N SER A 11 -13.32 14.11 45.92
CA SER A 11 -11.86 14.33 46.05
C SER A 11 -11.26 15.32 45.03
N VAL A 12 -11.82 15.43 43.83
CA VAL A 12 -11.41 16.36 42.77
C VAL A 12 -12.58 17.26 42.38
N PRO A 13 -12.39 18.58 42.28
CA PRO A 13 -13.45 19.46 41.80
C PRO A 13 -13.80 19.17 40.34
N CYS A 14 -15.10 19.19 40.05
CA CYS A 14 -15.63 19.01 38.70
C CYS A 14 -16.52 20.21 38.33
N ILE A 15 -16.32 20.75 37.12
CA ILE A 15 -17.10 21.86 36.57
C ILE A 15 -17.82 21.36 35.32
N THR A 16 -19.13 21.50 35.30
CA THR A 16 -19.98 21.09 34.17
C THR A 16 -20.65 22.33 33.58
N PRO A 17 -20.14 22.89 32.47
CA PRO A 17 -20.88 23.88 31.69
C PRO A 17 -22.10 23.23 31.01
N GLU A 18 -23.26 23.86 31.11
CA GLU A 18 -24.49 23.45 30.41
C GLU A 18 -24.86 24.51 29.36
N GLY A 19 -24.96 24.09 28.10
CA GLY A 19 -25.24 24.97 26.96
C GLY A 19 -24.03 25.14 26.03
N ARG A 20 -23.66 26.38 25.71
CA ARG A 20 -22.66 26.69 24.67
C ARG A 20 -21.57 27.63 25.19
N LEU A 21 -20.30 27.29 24.96
CA LEU A 21 -19.14 28.13 25.27
C LEU A 21 -18.74 28.98 24.05
N ASP A 22 -19.50 30.05 23.83
CA ASP A 22 -19.24 31.10 22.83
C ASP A 22 -18.63 32.36 23.45
N THR A 23 -18.35 33.37 22.64
CA THR A 23 -17.77 34.66 23.09
C THR A 23 -18.61 35.34 24.19
N VAL A 24 -19.93 35.13 24.22
CA VAL A 24 -20.85 35.79 25.16
C VAL A 24 -20.83 35.10 26.52
N ASN A 25 -20.77 33.77 26.54
CA ASN A 25 -20.87 32.98 27.76
C ASN A 25 -19.49 32.55 28.34
N SER A 26 -18.40 32.76 27.60
CA SER A 26 -17.03 32.37 28.01
C SER A 26 -16.52 33.11 29.26
N SER A 27 -16.91 34.37 29.48
CA SER A 27 -16.45 35.14 30.65
C SER A 27 -16.94 34.56 31.97
N ALA A 28 -18.23 34.20 32.05
CA ALA A 28 -18.80 33.55 33.23
C ALA A 28 -18.15 32.18 33.51
N PHE A 29 -17.77 31.46 32.45
CA PHE A 29 -17.03 30.20 32.58
C PHE A 29 -15.60 30.41 33.09
N ASP A 30 -14.88 31.41 32.58
CA ASP A 30 -13.55 31.76 33.07
C ASP A 30 -13.56 32.15 34.55
N GLU A 31 -14.53 32.96 34.97
CA GLU A 31 -14.71 33.34 36.38
C GLU A 31 -14.99 32.13 37.27
N ALA A 32 -15.76 31.15 36.79
CA ALA A 32 -16.06 29.93 37.54
C ALA A 32 -14.85 28.96 37.63
N VAL A 33 -14.03 28.88 36.58
CA VAL A 33 -12.88 27.97 36.51
C VAL A 33 -11.67 28.53 37.27
N ARG A 34 -11.49 29.85 37.27
CA ARG A 34 -10.30 30.53 37.81
C ARG A 34 -9.95 30.18 39.26
N PRO A 35 -10.88 30.15 40.23
CA PRO A 35 -10.58 29.78 41.61
C PRO A 35 -9.98 28.36 41.73
N PHE A 36 -10.44 27.41 40.91
CA PHE A 36 -9.93 26.05 40.92
C PHE A 36 -8.59 25.96 40.21
N ALA A 37 -8.42 26.64 39.07
CA ALA A 37 -7.12 26.76 38.42
C ALA A 37 -6.05 27.37 39.35
N ASP A 38 -6.46 28.30 40.23
CA ASP A 38 -5.59 29.02 41.14
C ASP A 38 -5.33 28.28 42.48
N ASN A 39 -6.15 27.30 42.89
CA ASN A 39 -5.99 26.62 44.18
C ASN A 39 -5.85 25.09 44.12
N GLU A 40 -6.19 24.46 43.00
CA GLU A 40 -6.19 23.00 42.89
C GLU A 40 -4.99 22.48 42.09
N LEU A 41 -4.66 21.19 42.30
CA LEU A 41 -3.73 20.46 41.45
C LEU A 41 -4.44 19.84 40.24
N TYR A 42 -5.63 19.30 40.46
CA TYR A 42 -6.38 18.60 39.42
C TYR A 42 -7.78 19.19 39.31
N LEU A 43 -8.24 19.34 38.08
CA LEU A 43 -9.59 19.83 37.78
C LEU A 43 -10.18 18.96 36.67
N ILE A 44 -11.48 18.64 36.80
CA ILE A 44 -12.25 17.98 35.75
C ILE A 44 -13.22 19.01 35.15
N ILE A 45 -13.28 19.09 33.83
CA ILE A 45 -14.33 19.81 33.11
C ILE A 45 -15.14 18.79 32.31
N ASP A 46 -16.43 18.68 32.65
CA ASP A 46 -17.36 17.76 32.01
C ASP A 46 -18.19 18.46 30.93
N PHE A 47 -17.95 18.08 29.68
CA PHE A 47 -18.65 18.60 28.50
C PHE A 47 -19.93 17.84 28.16
N SER A 48 -20.39 16.90 29.00
CA SER A 48 -21.59 16.09 28.72
C SER A 48 -22.84 16.92 28.44
N GLN A 49 -22.92 18.14 28.98
CA GLN A 49 -24.02 19.09 28.77
C GLN A 49 -23.60 20.32 27.92
N CYS A 50 -22.40 20.31 27.32
CA CYS A 50 -21.89 21.38 26.48
C CYS A 50 -21.40 20.85 25.13
N ASN A 51 -22.21 21.05 24.09
CA ASN A 51 -21.96 20.55 22.73
C ASN A 51 -21.38 21.62 21.79
N TYR A 52 -20.86 22.72 22.33
CA TYR A 52 -20.26 23.77 21.50
C TYR A 52 -19.16 24.52 22.23
N LEU A 53 -18.00 24.62 21.55
CA LEU A 53 -16.81 25.29 22.03
C LEU A 53 -16.25 26.22 20.95
N SER A 54 -16.08 27.50 21.29
CA SER A 54 -15.46 28.52 20.44
C SER A 54 -14.00 28.78 20.82
N SER A 55 -13.29 29.61 20.04
CA SER A 55 -11.89 29.97 20.29
C SER A 55 -11.64 30.64 21.66
N THR A 56 -12.63 31.34 22.23
CA THR A 56 -12.52 31.88 23.59
C THR A 56 -12.61 30.80 24.66
N GLY A 57 -13.48 29.81 24.48
CA GLY A 57 -13.56 28.65 25.38
C GLY A 57 -12.27 27.83 25.36
N ILE A 58 -11.70 27.59 24.18
CA ILE A 58 -10.39 26.92 24.02
C ILE A 58 -9.29 27.66 24.79
N ARG A 59 -9.27 29.00 24.72
CA ARG A 59 -8.27 29.81 25.43
C ARG A 59 -8.37 29.66 26.95
N ILE A 60 -9.58 29.56 27.49
CA ILE A 60 -9.83 29.33 28.92
C ILE A 60 -9.32 27.95 29.34
N LEU A 61 -9.63 26.90 28.56
CA LEU A 61 -9.11 25.55 28.81
C LEU A 61 -7.58 25.52 28.79
N LEU A 62 -6.95 26.16 27.80
CA LEU A 62 -5.49 26.24 27.70
C LEU A 62 -4.86 27.00 28.87
N GLY A 63 -5.44 28.14 29.26
CA GLY A 63 -4.97 28.92 30.40
C GLY A 63 -5.07 28.13 31.70
N THR A 64 -6.17 27.41 31.89
CA THR A 64 -6.43 26.54 33.03
C THR A 64 -5.43 25.39 33.08
N PHE A 65 -5.24 24.68 31.98
CA PHE A 65 -4.26 23.60 31.86
C PHE A 65 -2.85 24.08 32.22
N LYS A 66 -2.40 25.21 31.66
CA LYS A 66 -1.06 25.77 31.96
C LYS A 66 -0.89 26.08 33.45
N LYS A 67 -1.90 26.67 34.10
CA LYS A 67 -1.86 26.98 35.54
C LYS A 67 -1.79 25.74 36.42
N LEU A 68 -2.60 24.73 36.13
CA LEU A 68 -2.59 23.46 36.87
C LEU A 68 -1.27 22.70 36.66
N LYS A 69 -0.76 22.70 35.42
CA LYS A 69 0.52 22.07 35.07
C LYS A 69 1.69 22.71 35.81
N ALA A 70 1.71 24.04 35.95
CA ALA A 70 2.74 24.77 36.69
C ALA A 70 2.85 24.36 38.18
N LYS A 71 1.80 23.74 38.73
CA LYS A 71 1.75 23.23 40.11
C LYS A 71 1.99 21.72 40.20
N GLY A 72 2.33 21.06 39.09
CA GLY A 72 2.52 19.62 39.03
C GLY A 72 1.24 18.80 38.87
N GLY A 73 0.12 19.43 38.52
CA GLY A 73 -1.15 18.75 38.26
C GLY A 73 -1.59 18.83 36.80
N SER A 74 -2.88 18.63 36.51
CA SER A 74 -3.39 18.64 35.13
C SER A 74 -4.89 18.92 35.03
N LEU A 75 -5.34 19.31 33.84
CA LEU A 75 -6.76 19.46 33.48
C LEU A 75 -7.25 18.19 32.78
N PHE A 76 -8.35 17.61 33.27
CA PHE A 76 -9.04 16.50 32.65
C PHE A 76 -10.34 16.97 31.99
N ILE A 77 -10.57 16.55 30.75
CA ILE A 77 -11.78 16.83 29.99
C ILE A 77 -12.55 15.52 29.79
N SER A 78 -13.83 15.53 30.16
CA SER A 78 -14.72 14.36 30.08
C SER A 78 -16.01 14.67 29.32
N GLY A 79 -16.73 13.64 28.88
CA GLY A 79 -18.10 13.79 28.37
C GLY A 79 -18.23 14.59 27.06
N MET A 80 -17.16 14.68 26.27
CA MET A 80 -17.13 15.54 25.09
C MET A 80 -17.85 14.91 23.89
N SER A 81 -18.60 15.71 23.13
CA SER A 81 -19.19 15.27 21.87
C SER A 81 -18.15 15.21 20.74
N ALA A 82 -18.43 14.42 19.70
CA ALA A 82 -17.55 14.30 18.53
C ALA A 82 -17.28 15.65 17.86
N GLU A 83 -18.28 16.54 17.84
CA GLU A 83 -18.16 17.88 17.25
C GLU A 83 -17.16 18.75 18.02
N VAL A 84 -17.20 18.70 19.37
CA VAL A 84 -16.27 19.47 20.21
C VAL A 84 -14.87 18.86 20.16
N PHE A 85 -14.76 17.53 20.10
CA PHE A 85 -13.47 16.85 19.90
C PHE A 85 -12.81 17.27 18.58
N ASN A 86 -13.55 17.24 17.47
CA ASN A 86 -13.04 17.63 16.16
C ASN A 86 -12.52 19.07 16.13
N VAL A 87 -13.17 19.99 16.83
CA VAL A 87 -12.68 21.38 16.94
C VAL A 87 -11.33 21.46 17.65
N LEU A 88 -11.12 20.67 18.70
CA LEU A 88 -9.83 20.60 19.41
C LEU A 88 -8.77 19.86 18.58
N GLU A 89 -9.17 18.85 17.82
CA GLU A 89 -8.29 18.09 16.93
C GLU A 89 -7.77 18.97 15.78
N MET A 90 -8.66 19.68 15.08
CA MET A 90 -8.30 20.64 14.03
C MET A 90 -7.39 21.76 14.53
N ALA A 91 -7.49 22.12 15.82
CA ALA A 91 -6.62 23.09 16.47
C ALA A 91 -5.29 22.49 16.98
N GLY A 92 -5.07 21.18 16.84
CA GLY A 92 -3.88 20.47 17.32
C GLY A 92 -3.79 20.34 18.84
N LEU A 93 -4.91 20.52 19.56
CA LEU A 93 -4.94 20.57 21.03
C LEU A 93 -5.31 19.24 21.69
N HIS A 94 -5.69 18.23 20.89
CA HIS A 94 -5.97 16.88 21.37
C HIS A 94 -4.74 16.20 22.01
N SER A 95 -3.52 16.62 21.67
CA SER A 95 -2.28 16.13 22.29
C SER A 95 -1.89 16.89 23.58
N VAL A 96 -2.59 17.98 23.91
CA VAL A 96 -2.27 18.86 25.03
C VAL A 96 -3.08 18.53 26.28
N PHE A 97 -4.38 18.20 26.11
CA PHE A 97 -5.28 17.94 27.23
C PHE A 97 -5.39 16.45 27.57
N CYS A 98 -5.76 16.15 28.82
CA CYS A 98 -6.05 14.78 29.24
C CYS A 98 -7.54 14.48 29.02
N PHE A 99 -7.85 13.56 28.09
CA PHE A 99 -9.24 13.17 27.82
C PHE A 99 -9.63 11.91 28.59
N SER A 100 -10.90 11.84 28.98
CA SER A 100 -11.52 10.65 29.58
C SER A 100 -12.96 10.52 29.09
N GLU A 101 -13.47 9.30 29.08
CA GLU A 101 -14.82 9.03 28.57
C GLU A 101 -15.89 9.73 29.42
N ASN A 102 -15.77 9.63 30.74
CA ASN A 102 -16.68 10.24 31.71
C ASN A 102 -15.92 10.76 32.94
N VAL A 103 -16.66 11.36 33.87
CA VAL A 103 -16.10 11.98 35.08
C VAL A 103 -15.54 10.92 36.02
N GLU A 104 -16.17 9.75 36.12
CA GLU A 104 -15.78 8.64 36.98
C GLU A 104 -14.41 8.09 36.58
N VAL A 105 -14.19 7.83 35.29
CA VAL A 105 -12.89 7.40 34.73
C VAL A 105 -11.82 8.46 34.96
N ALA A 106 -12.15 9.75 34.79
CA ALA A 106 -11.20 10.82 35.09
C ALA A 106 -10.84 10.85 36.59
N ARG A 107 -11.81 10.66 37.49
CA ARG A 107 -11.57 10.57 38.93
C ARG A 107 -10.74 9.35 39.28
N GLU A 108 -10.97 8.20 38.67
CA GLU A 108 -10.13 7.02 38.86
C GLU A 108 -8.69 7.28 38.42
N LYS A 109 -8.48 7.88 37.24
CA LYS A 109 -7.14 8.29 36.77
C LYS A 109 -6.48 9.26 37.76
N ILE A 110 -7.19 10.27 38.25
CA ILE A 110 -6.65 11.24 39.21
C ILE A 110 -6.43 10.62 40.60
N ASN A 111 -7.31 9.74 41.06
CA ASN A 111 -7.11 9.00 42.30
C ASN A 111 -5.93 8.04 42.17
N ARG A 112 -5.71 7.42 41.01
CA ARG A 112 -4.48 6.68 40.72
C ARG A 112 -3.27 7.61 40.72
N LEU A 113 -3.35 8.82 40.18
CA LEU A 113 -2.28 9.84 40.25
C LEU A 113 -2.01 10.33 41.68
N ARG A 114 -3.01 10.35 42.56
CA ARG A 114 -2.89 10.75 43.97
C ARG A 114 -2.45 9.62 44.89
N GLN A 115 -2.92 8.39 44.65
CA GLN A 115 -2.51 7.17 45.34
C GLN A 115 -1.11 6.73 44.89
N LYS A 116 -0.78 6.93 43.61
CA LYS A 116 0.59 7.04 43.11
C LYS A 116 1.15 8.40 43.49
N GLY A 117 1.26 8.66 44.78
CA GLY A 117 2.50 9.25 45.29
C GLY A 117 3.65 8.31 44.92
N CYS A 118 3.96 8.22 43.63
CA CYS A 118 5.22 7.70 43.13
C CYS A 118 6.25 8.76 43.51
N ILE A 119 6.60 8.76 44.80
CA ILE A 119 7.81 9.40 45.27
C ILE A 119 8.90 8.78 44.40
N GLY A 120 9.55 9.60 43.58
CA GLY A 120 10.70 9.14 42.83
C GLY A 120 11.65 8.45 43.80
N SER A 121 12.09 7.24 43.49
CA SER A 121 13.01 6.54 44.37
C SER A 121 14.39 7.14 44.18
N GLU A 122 15.07 7.38 45.30
CA GLU A 122 16.48 7.74 45.31
C GLU A 122 17.26 6.61 45.95
N TRP A 123 18.36 6.25 45.31
CA TRP A 123 19.29 5.26 45.85
C TRP A 123 20.71 5.63 45.48
N GLU A 124 21.65 5.09 46.25
CA GLU A 124 23.07 5.22 46.01
C GLU A 124 23.64 3.86 45.59
N THR A 125 24.42 3.87 44.51
CA THR A 125 25.22 2.72 44.10
C THR A 125 26.46 3.19 43.36
N GLY A 126 27.59 2.49 43.56
CA GLY A 126 28.84 2.82 42.88
C GLY A 126 29.36 4.25 43.12
N GLY A 127 28.96 4.90 44.22
CA GLY A 127 29.32 6.29 44.55
C GLY A 127 28.46 7.37 43.86
N TYR A 128 27.38 6.98 43.18
CA TYR A 128 26.45 7.90 42.51
C TYR A 128 25.06 7.81 43.14
N GLN A 129 24.41 8.96 43.29
CA GLN A 129 23.02 9.08 43.72
C GLN A 129 22.12 9.20 42.48
N PHE A 130 21.17 8.29 42.33
CA PHE A 130 20.23 8.24 41.22
C PHE A 130 18.85 8.68 41.68
N HIS A 131 18.10 9.30 40.77
CA HIS A 131 16.69 9.62 40.95
C HIS A 131 15.88 8.96 39.84
N PHE A 132 14.91 8.13 40.22
CA PHE A 132 13.95 7.53 39.29
C PHE A 132 12.63 8.26 39.32
N SER A 133 12.19 8.77 38.16
CA SER A 133 10.90 9.38 37.97
C SER A 133 10.01 8.46 37.12
N PRO A 134 9.05 7.73 37.70
CA PRO A 134 8.14 6.88 36.93
C PRO A 134 7.24 7.71 36.02
N THR A 135 6.82 7.11 34.91
CA THR A 135 5.88 7.72 33.95
C THR A 135 4.59 6.88 33.84
N GLU A 136 3.52 7.46 33.31
CA GLU A 136 2.30 6.69 33.02
C GLU A 136 2.64 5.56 32.03
N LYS A 137 2.31 4.33 32.43
CA LYS A 137 2.58 3.11 31.66
C LYS A 137 1.27 2.39 31.37
N GLU A 138 1.04 2.04 30.11
CA GLU A 138 0.08 1.01 29.73
C GLU A 138 0.74 -0.36 29.88
N ASN A 139 0.03 -1.34 30.44
CA ASN A 139 0.62 -2.65 30.71
C ASN A 139 0.62 -3.50 29.44
N GLU A 140 1.59 -3.24 28.56
CA GLU A 140 1.71 -3.89 27.25
C GLU A 140 2.86 -4.90 27.21
N PRO A 141 2.72 -5.99 26.44
CA PRO A 141 3.78 -6.97 26.24
C PRO A 141 4.90 -6.40 25.36
N ALA A 142 6.11 -6.91 25.54
CA ALA A 142 7.14 -6.81 24.51
C ALA A 142 6.83 -7.83 23.41
N LEU A 143 7.19 -7.53 22.17
CA LEU A 143 6.97 -8.45 21.05
C LEU A 143 8.29 -9.10 20.65
N PHE A 144 8.24 -10.38 20.32
CA PHE A 144 9.34 -11.08 19.68
C PHE A 144 9.05 -11.30 18.20
N TRP A 145 10.09 -11.16 17.38
CA TRP A 145 10.03 -11.33 15.93
C TRP A 145 10.97 -12.45 15.54
N LEU A 146 10.46 -13.52 14.96
CA LEU A 146 11.26 -14.66 14.51
C LEU A 146 10.92 -14.99 13.05
N SER A 147 11.84 -14.67 12.14
CA SER A 147 11.72 -14.92 10.69
C SER A 147 10.39 -14.44 10.08
N GLN A 148 9.96 -13.22 10.44
CA GLN A 148 8.65 -12.65 10.07
C GLN A 148 8.67 -11.90 8.71
N GLY A 149 9.69 -12.12 7.90
CA GLY A 149 9.91 -11.44 6.62
C GLY A 149 10.22 -9.94 6.82
N ILE A 150 9.56 -9.09 6.03
CA ILE A 150 9.72 -7.64 6.11
C ILE A 150 8.74 -7.06 7.13
N ALA A 151 9.22 -6.20 8.02
CA ALA A 151 8.40 -5.41 8.96
C ALA A 151 8.63 -3.91 8.75
N GLY A 152 7.57 -3.12 8.91
CA GLY A 152 7.65 -1.66 8.83
C GLY A 152 8.33 -1.07 10.07
N TYR A 153 8.96 0.09 9.94
CA TYR A 153 9.64 0.72 11.08
C TYR A 153 8.61 1.05 12.18
N ASN A 154 7.43 1.52 11.78
CA ASN A 154 6.31 1.77 12.66
C ASN A 154 5.76 0.50 13.36
N GLU A 155 5.78 -0.67 12.69
CA GLU A 155 5.40 -1.95 13.31
C GLU A 155 6.41 -2.37 14.38
N LEU A 156 7.70 -2.12 14.12
CA LEU A 156 8.79 -2.41 15.04
C LEU A 156 8.90 -1.40 16.20
N GLY A 157 8.51 -0.14 16.02
CA GLY A 157 8.56 0.86 17.08
C GLY A 157 9.97 0.96 17.70
N PHE A 158 10.07 0.82 19.04
CA PHE A 158 11.37 0.68 19.69
C PHE A 158 11.83 -0.78 19.60
N SER A 159 12.84 -1.08 18.77
CA SER A 159 13.35 -2.45 18.62
C SER A 159 14.86 -2.55 18.61
N VAL A 160 15.35 -3.70 19.05
CA VAL A 160 16.74 -4.14 18.87
C VAL A 160 16.69 -5.57 18.33
N GLY A 161 17.46 -5.85 17.27
CA GLY A 161 17.42 -7.14 16.63
C GLY A 161 18.55 -7.39 15.64
N ILE A 162 18.43 -8.48 14.91
CA ILE A 162 19.29 -8.89 13.81
C ILE A 162 18.46 -8.86 12.53
N GLY A 163 19.01 -8.21 11.51
CA GLY A 163 18.33 -8.00 10.25
C GLY A 163 19.14 -7.14 9.30
N SER A 164 18.49 -6.70 8.24
CA SER A 164 19.06 -5.79 7.24
C SER A 164 17.98 -4.84 6.71
N PRO A 165 18.36 -3.71 6.09
CA PRO A 165 17.39 -2.86 5.40
C PRO A 165 16.68 -3.63 4.30
N ALA A 166 15.37 -3.47 4.14
CA ALA A 166 14.63 -4.24 3.14
C ALA A 166 14.70 -3.66 1.72
N GLU A 167 15.15 -2.41 1.56
CA GLU A 167 15.24 -1.74 0.27
C GLU A 167 16.58 -1.98 -0.46
N SER A 168 17.54 -2.67 0.16
CA SER A 168 18.75 -3.10 -0.56
C SER A 168 18.36 -4.13 -1.61
N SER A 169 18.71 -3.86 -2.87
CA SER A 169 18.32 -4.63 -4.06
C SER A 169 18.93 -6.03 -4.15
N GLU A 170 19.68 -6.46 -3.15
CA GLU A 170 20.38 -7.73 -3.13
C GLU A 170 19.98 -8.47 -1.85
N GLU A 171 19.68 -9.76 -1.99
CA GLU A 171 19.82 -10.75 -0.90
C GLU A 171 21.32 -10.86 -0.53
N GLU A 172 21.94 -9.72 -0.17
CA GLU A 172 23.30 -9.66 0.32
C GLU A 172 23.31 -10.38 1.66
N THR A 173 23.64 -11.67 1.61
CA THR A 173 23.92 -12.52 2.77
C THR A 173 25.02 -11.93 3.70
N GLY A 174 25.70 -10.84 3.30
CA GLY A 174 26.68 -10.09 4.10
C GLY A 174 26.13 -8.86 4.84
N ALA A 175 24.95 -8.33 4.49
CA ALA A 175 24.37 -7.12 5.11
C ALA A 175 23.59 -7.39 6.41
N GLU A 176 23.49 -8.67 6.81
CA GLU A 176 22.86 -9.05 8.06
C GLU A 176 23.71 -8.55 9.24
N GLY A 177 23.07 -7.84 10.18
CA GLY A 177 23.75 -7.33 11.35
C GLY A 177 22.80 -6.86 12.43
N LEU A 178 23.35 -6.22 13.46
CA LEU A 178 22.57 -5.57 14.49
C LEU A 178 21.77 -4.42 13.87
N PHE A 179 20.47 -4.37 14.14
CA PHE A 179 19.68 -3.17 13.88
C PHE A 179 19.02 -2.66 15.15
N ILE A 180 18.87 -1.35 15.23
CA ILE A 180 18.04 -0.65 16.20
C ILE A 180 17.05 0.24 15.46
N THR A 181 15.83 0.38 15.97
CA THR A 181 14.85 1.34 15.42
C THR A 181 14.09 2.03 16.53
N THR A 182 13.72 3.28 16.25
CA THR A 182 12.85 4.11 17.08
C THR A 182 11.44 4.22 16.54
N GLY A 183 11.15 3.59 15.41
CA GLY A 183 9.90 3.72 14.67
C GLY A 183 9.98 4.71 13.51
N ASN A 184 10.93 5.64 13.53
CA ASN A 184 11.10 6.69 12.52
C ASN A 184 12.57 6.93 12.13
N CYS A 185 13.50 6.27 12.81
CA CYS A 185 14.90 6.18 12.46
C CYS A 185 15.36 4.75 12.77
N ALA A 186 16.20 4.17 11.91
CA ALA A 186 16.88 2.92 12.19
C ALA A 186 18.39 3.06 11.98
N GLY A 187 19.17 2.34 12.79
CA GLY A 187 20.60 2.18 12.63
C GLY A 187 20.91 0.70 12.36
N PHE A 188 21.90 0.45 11.51
CA PHE A 188 22.31 -0.89 11.07
C PHE A 188 23.82 -1.01 11.22
N ILE A 189 24.27 -2.09 11.85
CA ILE A 189 25.68 -2.43 11.99
C ILE A 189 25.87 -3.85 11.46
N PRO A 190 26.37 -4.00 10.22
CA PRO A 190 26.60 -5.29 9.60
C PRO A 190 27.54 -6.19 10.43
N ASN A 191 27.33 -7.50 10.38
CA ASN A 191 28.26 -8.45 11.00
C ASN A 191 29.60 -8.52 10.26
N ASP A 192 29.62 -8.23 8.96
CA ASP A 192 30.83 -8.11 8.17
C ASP A 192 31.49 -6.75 8.43
N ALA A 193 32.62 -6.76 9.15
CA ALA A 193 33.39 -5.57 9.49
C ALA A 193 33.96 -4.80 8.28
N SER A 194 33.92 -5.38 7.07
CA SER A 194 34.26 -4.66 5.84
C SER A 194 33.16 -3.72 5.35
N GLN A 195 31.92 -3.94 5.79
CA GLN A 195 30.79 -3.07 5.50
C GLN A 195 30.65 -1.99 6.60
N PRO A 196 30.49 -0.71 6.24
CA PRO A 196 30.27 0.33 7.23
C PRO A 196 28.89 0.22 7.87
N ALA A 197 28.77 0.71 9.10
CA ALA A 197 27.46 0.95 9.70
C ALA A 197 26.69 2.01 8.90
N ASP A 198 25.36 1.95 8.94
CA ASP A 198 24.47 2.84 8.21
C ASP A 198 23.26 3.23 9.07
N PHE A 199 22.57 4.29 8.68
CA PHE A 199 21.31 4.69 9.30
C PHE A 199 20.30 5.18 8.26
N ARG A 200 19.02 5.02 8.58
CA ARG A 200 17.91 5.38 7.70
C ARG A 200 16.86 6.19 8.43
N ILE A 201 16.49 7.32 7.85
CA ILE A 201 15.40 8.18 8.31
C ILE A 201 14.40 8.31 7.15
N PRO A 202 13.39 7.43 7.08
CA PRO A 202 12.40 7.49 6.02
C PRO A 202 11.42 8.66 6.22
N HIS A 203 11.02 9.30 5.12
CA HIS A 203 9.96 10.31 5.14
C HIS A 203 8.60 9.75 5.60
N LYS A 204 8.35 8.46 5.30
CA LYS A 204 7.16 7.70 5.69
C LYS A 204 7.61 6.39 6.32
N PRO A 205 7.70 6.28 7.65
CA PRO A 205 8.27 5.11 8.31
C PRO A 205 7.56 3.79 8.01
N GLU A 206 6.26 3.87 7.73
CA GLU A 206 5.51 2.71 7.29
C GLU A 206 6.03 2.16 5.95
N GLN A 207 6.52 3.01 5.04
CA GLN A 207 6.98 2.63 3.69
C GLN A 207 8.40 2.07 3.69
N ALA A 208 9.11 2.20 4.81
CA ALA A 208 10.42 1.61 4.99
C ALA A 208 10.29 0.24 5.67
N GLY A 209 11.07 -0.72 5.19
CA GLY A 209 11.05 -2.10 5.65
C GLY A 209 12.39 -2.52 6.25
N ILE A 210 12.34 -3.43 7.21
CA ILE A 210 13.50 -4.16 7.73
C ILE A 210 13.26 -5.64 7.48
N TRP A 211 14.23 -6.35 6.92
CA TRP A 211 14.26 -7.80 6.93
C TRP A 211 14.56 -8.27 8.34
N VAL A 212 13.55 -8.79 9.03
CA VAL A 212 13.69 -9.17 10.44
C VAL A 212 13.98 -10.66 10.53
N LYS A 213 15.22 -10.99 10.87
CA LYS A 213 15.59 -12.36 11.27
C LYS A 213 15.11 -12.62 12.68
N GLN A 214 15.58 -11.81 13.63
CA GLN A 214 15.26 -11.93 15.05
C GLN A 214 15.20 -10.55 15.70
N ALA A 215 14.16 -10.21 16.46
CA ALA A 215 14.13 -8.94 17.19
C ALA A 215 13.26 -9.01 18.44
N VAL A 216 13.52 -8.09 19.37
CA VAL A 216 12.61 -7.76 20.46
C VAL A 216 12.18 -6.31 20.29
N SER A 217 10.87 -6.08 20.33
CA SER A 217 10.29 -4.76 20.21
C SER A 217 9.40 -4.38 21.39
N PHE A 218 9.28 -3.08 21.58
CA PHE A 218 8.43 -2.47 22.59
C PHE A 218 7.62 -1.35 21.94
N LYS A 219 6.44 -1.09 22.49
CA LYS A 219 5.75 0.16 22.19
C LYS A 219 6.52 1.32 22.82
N GLN A 220 6.34 2.51 22.27
CA GLN A 220 7.15 3.69 22.62
C GLN A 220 6.80 4.34 23.98
N SER A 221 5.90 3.74 24.77
CA SER A 221 5.49 4.26 26.07
C SER A 221 6.55 3.95 27.15
N THR A 222 7.02 4.99 27.84
CA THR A 222 8.07 4.82 28.85
C THR A 222 7.48 4.41 30.19
N SER A 223 8.16 3.54 30.93
CA SER A 223 7.83 3.15 32.30
C SER A 223 8.42 4.12 33.34
N GLY A 224 9.50 4.81 32.99
CA GLY A 224 10.07 5.87 33.81
C GLY A 224 11.37 6.41 33.26
N ARG A 225 11.99 7.31 34.03
CA ARG A 225 13.27 7.95 33.71
C ARG A 225 14.23 7.88 34.88
N ILE A 226 15.51 7.67 34.60
CA ILE A 226 16.60 7.78 35.58
C ILE A 226 17.47 8.97 35.18
N HIS A 227 17.90 9.74 36.17
CA HIS A 227 18.98 10.72 36.03
C HIS A 227 19.84 10.73 37.29
N LEU A 228 21.05 11.26 37.18
CA LEU A 228 21.91 11.51 38.33
C LEU A 228 21.36 12.69 39.14
N ALA A 229 21.30 12.56 40.46
CA ALA A 229 20.87 13.63 41.35
C ALA A 229 21.85 14.83 41.32
N LYS A 230 23.11 14.58 40.97
CA LYS A 230 24.14 15.59 40.72
C LYS A 230 24.81 15.30 39.38
N PRO A 231 25.08 16.32 38.54
CA PRO A 231 25.82 16.12 37.30
C PRO A 231 27.17 15.43 37.56
N GLY A 232 27.49 14.45 36.72
CA GLY A 232 28.70 13.66 36.84
C GLY A 232 28.93 12.78 35.61
N SER A 233 30.07 12.10 35.58
CA SER A 233 30.43 11.16 34.53
C SER A 233 30.29 9.73 35.03
N ILE A 234 29.58 8.89 34.30
CA ILE A 234 29.29 7.51 34.72
C ILE A 234 29.48 6.53 33.55
N SER A 235 30.01 5.34 33.81
CA SER A 235 30.10 4.29 32.79
C SER A 235 28.77 3.54 32.61
N LEU A 236 28.57 2.93 31.44
CA LEU A 236 27.41 2.07 31.17
C LEU A 236 27.33 0.88 32.15
N ASN A 237 28.46 0.32 32.58
CA ASN A 237 28.49 -0.74 33.59
C ASN A 237 27.88 -0.29 34.92
N GLN A 238 28.32 0.88 35.43
CA GLN A 238 27.78 1.44 36.68
C GLN A 238 26.30 1.82 36.56
N LEU A 239 25.87 2.27 35.37
CA LEU A 239 24.47 2.56 35.10
C LEU A 239 23.61 1.29 35.10
N THR A 240 24.13 0.19 34.55
CA THR A 240 23.45 -1.11 34.52
C THR A 240 23.15 -1.61 35.93
N ASP A 241 24.12 -1.52 36.84
CA ASP A 241 23.95 -1.86 38.26
C ASP A 241 22.83 -1.04 38.93
N ALA A 242 22.68 0.23 38.56
CA ALA A 242 21.64 1.11 39.09
C ALA A 242 20.25 0.71 38.56
N ILE A 243 20.14 0.37 37.27
CA ILE A 243 18.88 -0.04 36.63
C ILE A 243 18.32 -1.32 37.27
N CYS A 244 19.18 -2.28 37.61
CA CYS A 244 18.76 -3.52 38.26
C CYS A 244 18.07 -3.32 39.62
N ARG A 245 18.25 -2.17 40.27
CA ARG A 245 17.67 -1.88 41.60
C ARG A 245 16.28 -1.24 41.57
N ILE A 246 15.75 -0.93 40.38
CA ILE A 246 14.49 -0.17 40.23
C ILE A 246 13.25 -1.02 40.50
N ASP A 247 13.33 -2.34 40.33
CA ASP A 247 12.20 -3.23 40.53
C ASP A 247 12.28 -3.94 41.89
N ASN A 248 11.23 -3.81 42.71
CA ASN A 248 11.02 -4.51 43.98
C ASN A 248 10.87 -6.03 43.77
N ASP A 249 11.95 -6.74 43.43
CA ASP A 249 12.04 -8.20 43.29
C ASP A 249 11.18 -8.88 42.19
N GLN A 250 10.50 -8.13 41.30
CA GLN A 250 9.80 -8.71 40.14
C GLN A 250 10.56 -8.48 38.83
N PRO A 251 11.10 -9.54 38.18
CA PRO A 251 11.86 -9.39 36.95
C PRO A 251 10.95 -8.99 35.78
N LYS A 252 11.46 -8.09 34.92
CA LYS A 252 10.77 -7.55 33.74
C LYS A 252 11.71 -7.52 32.55
N ILE A 253 11.15 -7.60 31.35
CA ILE A 253 11.88 -7.38 30.10
C ILE A 253 12.05 -5.87 29.92
N ARG A 254 13.27 -5.38 29.67
CA ARG A 254 13.55 -3.94 29.63
C ARG A 254 14.33 -3.52 28.37
N ALA A 255 13.95 -2.37 27.85
CA ALA A 255 14.65 -1.60 26.85
C ALA A 255 15.00 -0.22 27.42
N LEU A 256 16.11 0.34 26.99
CA LEU A 256 16.59 1.65 27.44
C LEU A 256 16.88 2.55 26.24
N ALA A 257 16.48 3.81 26.36
CA ALA A 257 17.03 4.89 25.56
C ALA A 257 17.89 5.77 26.46
N ILE A 258 19.15 5.97 26.12
CA ILE A 258 20.12 6.73 26.93
C ILE A 258 20.55 7.94 26.12
N ALA A 259 20.22 9.14 26.57
CA ALA A 259 20.75 10.38 26.00
C ALA A 259 21.96 10.84 26.81
N ASP A 260 23.11 10.93 26.16
CA ASP A 260 24.36 11.46 26.70
C ASP A 260 24.56 12.90 26.25
N PHE A 261 24.59 13.83 27.20
CA PHE A 261 24.70 15.26 26.94
C PHE A 261 26.16 15.74 26.98
N ASN A 262 27.11 14.86 26.66
CA ASN A 262 28.51 15.22 26.52
C ASN A 262 28.70 16.25 25.39
N ASP A 263 29.09 17.48 25.74
CA ASP A 263 29.27 18.59 24.79
C ASP A 263 30.23 18.26 23.63
N ASN A 264 31.17 17.32 23.84
CA ASN A 264 32.15 16.95 22.81
C ASN A 264 31.70 15.78 21.94
N ARG A 265 30.85 14.88 22.46
CA ARG A 265 30.41 13.65 21.80
C ARG A 265 29.00 13.27 22.23
N PRO A 266 27.99 14.09 21.93
CA PRO A 266 26.63 13.81 22.36
C PRO A 266 26.10 12.55 21.65
N SER A 267 25.20 11.82 22.30
CA SER A 267 24.68 10.58 21.70
C SER A 267 23.32 10.15 22.21
N ILE A 268 22.70 9.27 21.43
CA ILE A 268 21.54 8.49 21.83
C ILE A 268 21.85 7.01 21.67
N SER A 269 21.79 6.26 22.76
CA SER A 269 21.94 4.80 22.76
C SER A 269 20.60 4.10 22.93
N LEU A 270 20.37 3.03 22.17
CA LEU A 270 19.20 2.18 22.29
C LEU A 270 19.65 0.75 22.58
N CYS A 271 19.15 0.16 23.67
CA CYS A 271 19.58 -1.18 24.07
C CYS A 271 18.53 -1.99 24.82
N LEU A 272 18.67 -3.31 24.77
CA LEU A 272 18.01 -4.27 25.63
C LEU A 272 18.83 -4.51 26.89
N VAL A 273 18.15 -4.63 28.03
CA VAL A 273 18.77 -5.16 29.25
C VAL A 273 18.76 -6.67 29.15
N VAL A 274 19.96 -7.26 29.19
CA VAL A 274 20.18 -8.69 29.08
C VAL A 274 20.38 -9.26 30.46
N ASP A 275 19.32 -9.84 31.02
CA ASP A 275 19.36 -10.60 32.27
C ASP A 275 18.94 -12.06 32.05
N ASP A 276 18.99 -12.86 33.13
CA ASP A 276 18.57 -14.26 33.08
C ASP A 276 17.07 -14.41 32.75
N PHE A 277 16.25 -13.42 33.10
CA PHE A 277 14.82 -13.44 32.81
C PHE A 277 14.56 -13.29 31.31
N LEU A 278 15.15 -12.29 30.64
CA LEU A 278 15.06 -12.12 29.20
C LEU A 278 15.65 -13.33 28.47
N THR A 279 16.83 -13.79 28.89
CA THR A 279 17.49 -14.98 28.31
C THR A 279 16.58 -16.20 28.35
N LYS A 280 15.97 -16.47 29.52
CA LYS A 280 15.07 -17.61 29.70
C LYS A 280 13.85 -17.50 28.78
N ASN A 281 13.19 -16.33 28.76
CA ASN A 281 12.03 -16.08 27.90
C ASN A 281 12.39 -16.28 26.42
N LEU A 282 13.50 -15.71 25.94
CA LEU A 282 13.95 -15.86 24.56
C LEU A 282 14.20 -17.33 24.20
N LYS A 283 14.88 -18.09 25.06
CA LYS A 283 15.14 -19.52 24.83
C LYS A 283 13.86 -20.35 24.77
N GLU A 284 12.90 -20.08 25.66
CA GLU A 284 11.58 -20.74 25.66
C GLU A 284 10.78 -20.44 24.38
N LYS A 285 11.04 -19.32 23.71
CA LYS A 285 10.43 -18.92 22.43
C LYS A 285 11.26 -19.29 21.19
N GLY A 286 12.36 -20.05 21.34
CA GLY A 286 13.15 -20.56 20.21
C GLY A 286 14.31 -19.67 19.74
N PHE A 287 14.64 -18.61 20.47
CA PHE A 287 15.73 -17.67 20.12
C PHE A 287 17.11 -18.15 20.62
N GLN A 288 17.49 -19.40 20.34
CA GLN A 288 18.74 -19.94 20.86
C GLN A 288 19.98 -19.21 20.31
N GLU A 289 20.01 -18.93 19.02
CA GLU A 289 21.10 -18.23 18.34
C GLU A 289 21.21 -16.77 18.79
N PHE A 290 20.09 -16.03 18.77
CA PHE A 290 20.01 -14.66 19.30
C PHE A 290 20.49 -14.59 20.75
N SER A 291 20.00 -15.50 21.61
CA SER A 291 20.40 -15.55 23.02
C SER A 291 21.89 -15.85 23.18
N ALA A 292 22.46 -16.71 22.34
CA ALA A 292 23.89 -17.03 22.36
C ALA A 292 24.73 -15.84 21.90
N LEU A 293 24.33 -15.16 20.83
CA LEU A 293 25.01 -13.97 20.32
C LEU A 293 25.05 -12.87 21.37
N ILE A 294 23.89 -12.55 21.96
CA ILE A 294 23.80 -11.54 23.02
C ILE A 294 24.74 -11.90 24.18
N LYS A 295 24.69 -13.15 24.66
CA LYS A 295 25.56 -13.63 25.75
C LYS A 295 27.05 -13.61 25.41
N ALA A 296 27.43 -13.84 24.16
CA ALA A 296 28.82 -13.74 23.74
C ALA A 296 29.34 -12.29 23.77
N THR A 297 28.43 -11.32 23.61
CA THR A 297 28.75 -9.88 23.61
C THR A 297 28.61 -9.20 24.98
N THR A 298 28.01 -9.86 25.97
CA THR A 298 27.77 -9.28 27.31
C THR A 298 28.20 -10.23 28.44
N GLU A 299 29.08 -9.79 29.34
CA GLU A 299 29.41 -10.54 30.56
C GLU A 299 28.38 -10.23 31.68
N GLY A 300 27.67 -11.24 32.20
CA GLY A 300 26.71 -11.06 33.30
C GLY A 300 25.41 -10.36 32.89
N ILE A 301 24.90 -9.44 33.71
CA ILE A 301 23.81 -8.54 33.31
C ILE A 301 24.42 -7.44 32.45
N GLY A 302 24.04 -7.39 31.18
CA GLY A 302 24.64 -6.46 30.21
C GLY A 302 23.62 -5.69 29.40
N LEU A 303 24.12 -4.77 28.58
CA LEU A 303 23.34 -4.01 27.61
C LEU A 303 23.70 -4.46 26.20
N TRP A 304 22.71 -4.71 25.36
CA TRP A 304 22.92 -5.07 23.96
C TRP A 304 22.12 -4.15 23.04
N GLY A 305 22.81 -3.53 22.08
CA GLY A 305 22.24 -2.52 21.21
C GLY A 305 23.32 -1.64 20.57
N ALA A 306 22.92 -0.45 20.14
CA ALA A 306 23.79 0.48 19.41
C ALA A 306 23.60 1.93 19.86
N ARG A 307 24.58 2.77 19.52
CA ARG A 307 24.66 4.20 19.81
C ARG A 307 24.68 4.99 18.51
N PHE A 308 23.80 5.98 18.41
CA PHE A 308 23.92 7.06 17.44
C PHE A 308 24.86 8.13 18.01
N GLU A 309 25.98 8.37 17.35
CA GLU A 309 26.83 9.55 17.60
C GLU A 309 26.21 10.76 16.91
N LEU A 310 26.17 11.89 17.62
CA LEU A 310 25.45 13.08 17.18
C LEU A 310 26.37 14.30 17.16
N ASP A 311 26.05 15.29 16.33
CA ASP A 311 26.70 16.60 16.35
C ASP A 311 26.31 17.38 17.61
N LYS A 312 25.00 17.42 17.91
CA LYS A 312 24.46 18.11 19.10
C LYS A 312 23.18 17.47 19.62
N ILE A 313 22.88 17.72 20.88
CA ILE A 313 21.56 17.47 21.45
C ILE A 313 21.00 18.80 21.95
N ALA A 314 19.96 19.30 21.29
CA ALA A 314 19.22 20.45 21.82
C ALA A 314 18.47 20.00 23.07
N ILE A 315 18.74 20.61 24.23
CA ILE A 315 17.96 20.37 25.45
C ILE A 315 16.67 21.19 25.33
N PRO A 316 15.50 20.59 25.07
CA PRO A 316 14.27 21.35 24.98
C PRO A 316 13.91 21.84 26.39
N PRO A 317 13.51 23.12 26.58
CA PRO A 317 13.29 23.73 27.89
C PRO A 317 12.17 23.08 28.73
N ASN A 318 11.36 22.21 28.11
CA ASN A 318 10.39 21.35 28.78
C ASN A 318 10.59 19.94 28.20
N ILE A 319 10.94 18.94 29.03
CA ILE A 319 11.17 17.59 28.52
C ILE A 319 9.88 17.06 27.87
N GLN A 320 9.91 16.96 26.54
CA GLN A 320 8.91 16.26 25.74
C GLN A 320 9.14 14.74 25.90
N THR A 321 8.13 13.94 25.61
CA THR A 321 8.19 12.48 25.70
C THR A 321 9.38 11.89 24.90
N LEU A 322 9.82 10.68 25.24
CA LEU A 322 10.92 10.01 24.51
C LEU A 322 10.75 10.05 22.98
N PRO A 323 9.57 9.75 22.40
CA PRO A 323 9.35 9.82 20.95
C PRO A 323 9.64 11.20 20.34
N ASN A 324 9.28 12.27 21.05
CA ASN A 324 9.52 13.63 20.56
C ASN A 324 11.01 13.97 20.57
N LEU A 325 11.73 13.61 21.64
CA LEU A 325 13.18 13.78 21.71
C LEU A 325 13.87 13.03 20.56
N LEU A 326 13.55 11.75 20.39
CA LEU A 326 14.13 10.92 19.32
C LEU A 326 13.87 11.53 17.94
N LYS A 327 12.66 12.06 17.70
CA LYS A 327 12.30 12.70 16.43
C LYS A 327 13.03 14.03 16.17
N GLU A 328 13.26 14.83 17.22
CA GLU A 328 13.96 16.11 17.09
C GLU A 328 15.48 15.94 16.91
N VAL A 329 16.06 14.89 17.52
CA VAL A 329 17.51 14.70 17.60
C VAL A 329 18.04 13.71 16.57
N LEU A 330 17.30 12.64 16.25
CA LEU A 330 17.72 11.67 15.23
C LEU A 330 17.29 12.14 13.84
N THR A 331 18.02 13.13 13.32
CA THR A 331 17.80 13.73 11.99
C THR A 331 19.00 13.49 11.08
N LEU A 332 18.79 13.58 9.76
CA LEU A 332 19.86 13.37 8.76
C LEU A 332 21.06 14.30 8.98
N ASP A 333 20.81 15.54 9.41
CA ASP A 333 21.85 16.54 9.61
C ASP A 333 22.59 16.40 10.96
N ASN A 334 22.02 15.63 11.90
CA ASN A 334 22.52 15.57 13.27
C ASN A 334 23.19 14.23 13.62
N ILE A 335 22.84 13.15 12.93
CA ILE A 335 23.50 11.84 13.10
C ILE A 335 24.85 11.86 12.37
N LEU A 336 25.91 11.58 13.12
CA LEU A 336 27.27 11.47 12.59
C LEU A 336 27.64 10.02 12.26
N ASP A 337 27.26 9.08 13.13
CA ASP A 337 27.62 7.66 12.98
C ASP A 337 26.71 6.75 13.82
N VAL A 338 26.75 5.44 13.55
CA VAL A 338 26.11 4.38 14.35
C VAL A 338 27.15 3.35 14.77
N LYS A 339 27.28 3.12 16.09
CA LYS A 339 28.31 2.22 16.65
C LYS A 339 27.73 1.22 17.64
N HIS A 340 28.46 0.13 17.86
CA HIS A 340 28.19 -0.78 18.96
C HIS A 340 28.37 -0.07 20.30
N LEU A 341 27.67 -0.54 21.33
CA LEU A 341 27.81 0.00 22.68
C LEU A 341 29.14 -0.42 23.31
N GLU A 342 29.89 0.55 23.82
CA GLU A 342 31.11 0.31 24.58
C GLU A 342 30.86 0.53 26.08
N THR A 343 30.90 -0.55 26.86
CA THR A 343 30.50 -0.51 28.28
C THR A 343 31.42 0.31 29.18
N SER A 344 32.66 0.53 28.74
CA SER A 344 33.69 1.29 29.46
C SER A 344 33.63 2.80 29.25
N GLU A 345 32.84 3.26 28.27
CA GLU A 345 32.76 4.67 27.92
C GLU A 345 32.07 5.49 29.02
N LEU A 346 32.57 6.69 29.29
CA LEU A 346 32.01 7.61 30.28
C LEU A 346 30.95 8.51 29.65
N LEU A 347 29.71 8.38 30.12
CA LEU A 347 28.59 9.24 29.79
C LEU A 347 28.59 10.47 30.69
N VAL A 348 28.27 11.64 30.16
CA VAL A 348 28.23 12.91 30.91
C VAL A 348 26.78 13.31 31.15
N ASN A 349 26.38 13.28 32.42
CA ASN A 349 25.02 13.63 32.86
C ASN A 349 23.91 12.91 32.05
N PRO A 350 23.96 11.57 31.89
CA PRO A 350 23.02 10.89 31.03
C PRO A 350 21.59 10.94 31.58
N THR A 351 20.62 11.00 30.68
CA THR A 351 19.20 10.74 31.00
C THR A 351 18.80 9.42 30.39
N VAL A 352 18.20 8.54 31.19
CA VAL A 352 17.81 7.19 30.76
C VAL A 352 16.31 7.06 30.79
N TRP A 353 15.70 6.71 29.69
CA TRP A 353 14.30 6.31 29.63
C TRP A 353 14.23 4.79 29.65
N ILE A 354 13.35 4.25 30.48
CA ILE A 354 13.13 2.82 30.62
C ILE A 354 11.79 2.47 29.99
N VAL A 355 11.78 1.43 29.15
CA VAL A 355 10.57 0.78 28.66
C VAL A 355 10.58 -0.64 29.19
N SER A 356 9.54 -1.03 29.95
CA SER A 356 9.47 -2.34 30.60
C SER A 356 8.24 -3.12 30.18
N ALA A 357 8.35 -4.43 30.01
CA ALA A 357 7.23 -5.34 29.75
C ALA A 357 7.24 -6.52 30.73
N GLU A 358 6.04 -7.03 31.07
CA GLU A 358 5.88 -8.16 31.99
C GLU A 358 6.03 -9.52 31.29
N ASN A 359 5.68 -9.57 30.00
CA ASN A 359 5.69 -10.77 29.18
C ASN A 359 6.16 -10.46 27.74
N LEU A 360 6.46 -11.55 27.02
CA LEU A 360 6.89 -11.53 25.61
C LEU A 360 5.88 -12.28 24.74
N GLU A 361 5.32 -11.62 23.74
CA GLU A 361 4.31 -12.16 22.81
C GLU A 361 4.83 -12.24 21.37
N ASP A 362 4.24 -13.13 20.58
CA ASP A 362 4.62 -13.27 19.16
C ASP A 362 4.10 -12.06 18.38
N ALA A 363 5.00 -11.35 17.70
CA ALA A 363 4.64 -10.22 16.87
C ALA A 363 3.63 -10.58 15.78
N SER A 364 3.59 -11.84 15.30
CA SER A 364 2.63 -12.25 14.27
C SER A 364 1.17 -12.12 14.70
N LEU A 365 0.89 -12.21 16.00
CA LEU A 365 -0.46 -12.06 16.56
C LEU A 365 -0.97 -10.61 16.49
N HIS A 366 -0.05 -9.66 16.36
CA HIS A 366 -0.32 -8.23 16.28
C HIS A 366 -0.29 -7.72 14.84
N ARG A 367 -0.03 -8.60 13.87
CA ARG A 367 -0.03 -8.28 12.43
C ARG A 367 -1.29 -8.81 11.77
N ILE A 368 -1.61 -8.24 10.62
CA ILE A 368 -2.68 -8.77 9.78
C ILE A 368 -2.29 -10.20 9.37
N ALA A 369 -3.15 -11.15 9.73
CA ALA A 369 -3.01 -12.54 9.34
C ALA A 369 -3.32 -12.68 7.84
N ILE A 370 -2.42 -13.30 7.09
CA ILE A 370 -2.53 -13.50 5.65
C ILE A 370 -2.63 -14.99 5.38
N GLU A 371 -3.76 -15.42 4.84
CA GLU A 371 -4.03 -16.80 4.45
C GLU A 371 -4.13 -16.88 2.93
N VAL A 372 -3.48 -17.86 2.30
CA VAL A 372 -3.49 -18.04 0.84
C VAL A 372 -4.00 -19.44 0.50
N SER A 373 -5.03 -19.53 -0.34
CA SER A 373 -5.61 -20.80 -0.76
C SER A 373 -4.68 -21.55 -1.70
N GLY A 374 -4.23 -22.76 -1.31
CA GLY A 374 -3.46 -23.67 -2.17
C GLY A 374 -1.96 -23.37 -2.27
N GLU A 375 -1.44 -22.39 -1.52
CA GLU A 375 -0.01 -22.09 -1.40
C GLU A 375 0.39 -22.08 0.08
N SER A 376 1.62 -22.49 0.40
CA SER A 376 2.10 -22.56 1.80
C SER A 376 2.50 -21.19 2.37
N SER A 377 2.94 -20.26 1.52
CA SER A 377 3.40 -18.93 1.93
C SER A 377 3.50 -17.97 0.74
N LEU A 378 3.26 -16.69 0.99
CA LEU A 378 3.46 -15.62 0.01
C LEU A 378 4.89 -15.06 0.11
N GLU A 379 5.40 -14.49 -0.98
CA GLU A 379 6.67 -13.76 -0.97
C GLU A 379 6.66 -12.59 0.04
N PRO A 380 7.73 -12.35 0.81
CA PRO A 380 7.72 -11.37 1.91
C PRO A 380 7.34 -9.94 1.50
N VAL A 381 7.81 -9.46 0.34
CA VAL A 381 7.45 -8.14 -0.20
C VAL A 381 5.95 -8.03 -0.42
N ARG A 382 5.31 -9.08 -0.93
CA ARG A 382 3.87 -9.09 -1.16
C ARG A 382 3.09 -9.12 0.15
N SER A 383 3.55 -9.89 1.14
CA SER A 383 2.96 -9.88 2.48
C SER A 383 3.07 -8.51 3.12
N PHE A 384 4.20 -7.82 2.95
CA PHE A 384 4.40 -6.45 3.42
C PHE A 384 3.42 -5.47 2.75
N LEU A 385 3.30 -5.50 1.43
CA LEU A 385 2.36 -4.66 0.67
C LEU A 385 0.90 -4.90 1.08
N ILE A 386 0.50 -6.16 1.31
CA ILE A 386 -0.85 -6.50 1.80
C ILE A 386 -1.12 -5.84 3.15
N ARG A 387 -0.18 -5.96 4.10
CA ARG A 387 -0.35 -5.40 5.45
C ARG A 387 -0.53 -3.88 5.42
N ARG A 388 0.12 -3.20 4.48
CA ARG A 388 -0.03 -1.75 4.25
C ARG A 388 -1.37 -1.39 3.60
N LEU A 389 -1.85 -2.23 2.69
CA LEU A 389 -3.04 -1.93 1.88
C LEU A 389 -4.36 -2.31 2.57
N TYR A 390 -4.29 -3.18 3.58
CA TYR A 390 -5.43 -3.70 4.33
C TYR A 390 -5.40 -3.29 5.81
N THR A 391 -4.89 -2.10 6.15
CA THR A 391 -4.79 -1.59 7.54
C THR A 391 -6.14 -1.52 8.30
N ASP A 392 -7.26 -1.61 7.56
CA ASP A 392 -8.63 -1.72 8.06
C ASP A 392 -9.00 -3.14 8.54
N SER A 393 -8.11 -4.12 8.39
CA SER A 393 -8.38 -5.54 8.57
C SER A 393 -7.43 -6.17 9.59
N ILE A 394 -7.88 -7.19 10.32
CA ILE A 394 -7.03 -8.05 11.16
C ILE A 394 -6.62 -9.34 10.45
N ARG A 395 -7.37 -9.72 9.41
CA ARG A 395 -7.19 -10.96 8.67
C ARG A 395 -7.63 -10.78 7.23
N VAL A 396 -6.86 -11.38 6.32
CA VAL A 396 -7.17 -11.44 4.89
C VAL A 396 -6.96 -12.86 4.36
N GLU A 397 -7.90 -13.31 3.54
CA GLU A 397 -7.88 -14.60 2.87
C GLU A 397 -7.80 -14.36 1.36
N LEU A 398 -6.75 -14.88 0.74
CA LEU A 398 -6.46 -14.71 -0.68
C LEU A 398 -6.81 -15.99 -1.45
N LYS A 399 -7.50 -15.81 -2.56
CA LYS A 399 -7.72 -16.84 -3.57
C LYS A 399 -7.26 -16.34 -4.93
N LYS A 400 -6.29 -17.03 -5.52
CA LYS A 400 -5.73 -16.67 -6.83
C LYS A 400 -6.83 -16.70 -7.90
N LEU A 401 -6.91 -15.64 -8.70
CA LEU A 401 -7.74 -15.59 -9.89
C LEU A 401 -6.92 -16.01 -11.11
N HIS A 402 -7.57 -16.63 -12.09
CA HIS A 402 -6.93 -17.02 -13.34
C HIS A 402 -6.81 -15.78 -14.25
N GLY A 403 -5.63 -15.53 -14.84
CA GLY A 403 -5.42 -14.49 -15.85
C GLY A 403 -4.27 -13.53 -15.53
N GLY A 404 -3.56 -13.11 -16.58
CA GLY A 404 -2.50 -12.09 -16.58
C GLY A 404 -1.10 -12.64 -16.87
N TYR A 405 -0.50 -12.22 -18.00
CA TYR A 405 0.91 -12.51 -18.32
C TYR A 405 1.87 -11.62 -17.51
N SER A 406 1.41 -10.44 -17.09
CA SER A 406 2.26 -9.37 -16.53
C SER A 406 1.96 -9.00 -15.07
N ALA A 407 0.87 -9.51 -14.51
CA ALA A 407 0.40 -9.19 -13.15
C ALA A 407 -0.28 -10.39 -12.51
N GLN A 408 -0.21 -10.50 -11.18
CA GLN A 408 -0.89 -11.56 -10.42
C GLN A 408 -2.08 -10.99 -9.66
N THR A 409 -3.24 -11.62 -9.83
CA THR A 409 -4.52 -11.11 -9.31
C THR A 409 -5.16 -12.10 -8.35
N PHE A 410 -5.69 -11.59 -7.24
CA PHE A 410 -6.31 -12.37 -6.16
C PHE A 410 -7.66 -11.79 -5.80
N GLN A 411 -8.64 -12.67 -5.55
CA GLN A 411 -9.83 -12.31 -4.78
C GLN A 411 -9.47 -12.32 -3.30
N VAL A 412 -9.93 -11.31 -2.56
CA VAL A 412 -9.62 -11.14 -1.14
C VAL A 412 -10.89 -10.99 -0.32
N ASN A 413 -11.06 -11.88 0.67
CA ASN A 413 -11.96 -11.66 1.79
C ASN A 413 -11.16 -11.03 2.93
N SER A 414 -11.65 -9.96 3.53
CA SER A 414 -10.98 -9.32 4.68
C SER A 414 -11.94 -9.12 5.84
N TYR A 415 -11.40 -9.02 7.06
CA TYR A 415 -12.17 -9.01 8.30
C TYR A 415 -11.73 -7.85 9.19
N ASP A 416 -12.68 -7.08 9.72
CA ASP A 416 -12.42 -5.97 10.65
C ASP A 416 -11.98 -6.47 12.04
N ARG A 417 -11.66 -5.53 12.95
CA ARG A 417 -11.20 -5.84 14.32
C ARG A 417 -12.22 -6.60 15.17
N ASP A 418 -13.51 -6.48 14.86
CA ASP A 418 -14.59 -7.19 15.54
C ASP A 418 -14.89 -8.55 14.87
N GLY A 419 -14.08 -8.94 13.86
CA GLY A 419 -14.25 -10.17 13.11
C GLY A 419 -15.35 -10.12 12.05
N ARG A 420 -15.93 -8.94 11.76
CA ARG A 420 -16.94 -8.81 10.70
C ARG A 420 -16.27 -8.88 9.35
N LYS A 421 -16.85 -9.65 8.44
CA LYS A 421 -16.38 -9.73 7.06
C LYS A 421 -16.67 -8.42 6.33
N LEU A 422 -15.63 -7.80 5.79
CA LEU A 422 -15.71 -6.64 4.92
C LEU A 422 -16.13 -7.06 3.51
N ARG A 423 -16.54 -6.08 2.70
CA ARG A 423 -16.89 -6.34 1.29
C ARG A 423 -15.69 -6.98 0.58
N PRO A 424 -15.90 -8.06 -0.21
CA PRO A 424 -14.82 -8.67 -0.97
C PRO A 424 -14.15 -7.66 -1.90
N THR A 425 -12.85 -7.80 -2.06
CA THR A 425 -12.02 -6.94 -2.90
C THR A 425 -11.16 -7.79 -3.83
N VAL A 426 -10.52 -7.14 -4.81
CA VAL A 426 -9.48 -7.78 -5.61
C VAL A 426 -8.17 -7.08 -5.38
N LEU A 427 -7.12 -7.87 -5.26
CA LEU A 427 -5.75 -7.44 -5.07
C LEU A 427 -4.95 -7.80 -6.32
N LYS A 428 -4.25 -6.81 -6.89
CA LYS A 428 -3.37 -6.99 -8.03
C LYS A 428 -1.94 -6.62 -7.64
N PHE A 429 -0.99 -7.48 -8.00
CA PHE A 429 0.45 -7.23 -7.87
C PHE A 429 1.07 -7.09 -9.26
N ALA A 430 1.86 -6.05 -9.45
CA ALA A 430 2.69 -5.83 -10.63
C ALA A 430 3.87 -4.91 -10.28
N ASN A 431 4.69 -4.53 -11.26
CA ASN A 431 5.69 -3.50 -11.02
C ASN A 431 5.04 -2.13 -10.73
N ARG A 432 5.82 -1.24 -10.09
CA ARG A 432 5.37 0.09 -9.66
C ARG A 432 4.80 0.87 -10.83
N ALA A 433 5.51 0.90 -11.96
CA ALA A 433 5.08 1.63 -13.15
C ALA A 433 3.70 1.18 -13.66
N MET A 434 3.44 -0.12 -13.68
CA MET A 434 2.16 -0.69 -14.12
C MET A 434 1.03 -0.36 -13.15
N ILE A 435 1.24 -0.53 -11.85
CA ILE A 435 0.23 -0.22 -10.82
C ILE A 435 -0.10 1.27 -10.79
N THR A 436 0.91 2.15 -10.85
CA THR A 436 0.72 3.60 -10.92
C THR A 436 -0.09 3.96 -12.16
N ARG A 437 0.33 3.46 -13.33
CA ARG A 437 -0.34 3.73 -14.61
C ARG A 437 -1.79 3.26 -14.61
N GLU A 438 -2.08 2.08 -14.06
CA GLU A 438 -3.43 1.54 -13.96
C GLU A 438 -4.32 2.36 -13.01
N ALA A 439 -3.79 2.74 -11.84
CA ALA A 439 -4.53 3.57 -10.89
C ALA A 439 -4.86 4.95 -11.48
N ASP A 440 -3.87 5.61 -12.09
CA ASP A 440 -4.02 6.93 -12.71
C ASP A 440 -5.02 6.90 -13.87
N ARG A 441 -4.92 5.89 -14.75
CA ARG A 441 -5.82 5.74 -15.91
C ARG A 441 -7.24 5.40 -15.47
N CYS A 442 -7.42 4.54 -14.46
CA CYS A 442 -8.72 4.28 -13.86
C CYS A 442 -9.35 5.57 -13.33
N GLN A 443 -8.60 6.35 -12.54
CA GLN A 443 -9.09 7.60 -11.96
C GLN A 443 -9.43 8.65 -13.01
N LYS A 444 -8.58 8.78 -14.04
CA LYS A 444 -8.69 9.83 -15.05
C LYS A 444 -9.71 9.53 -16.14
N TYR A 445 -9.79 8.27 -16.58
CA TYR A 445 -10.52 7.89 -17.79
C TYR A 445 -11.71 6.97 -17.54
N SER A 446 -11.74 6.21 -16.44
CA SER A 446 -12.86 5.31 -16.14
C SER A 446 -13.88 5.92 -15.19
N LEU A 447 -13.46 6.30 -13.98
CA LEU A 447 -14.37 6.78 -12.93
C LEU A 447 -15.25 7.98 -13.33
N PRO A 448 -14.79 8.97 -14.13
CA PRO A 448 -15.64 10.09 -14.51
C PRO A 448 -16.77 9.72 -15.49
N TYR A 449 -16.67 8.58 -16.18
CA TYR A 449 -17.55 8.22 -17.30
C TYR A 449 -18.40 6.98 -17.01
N ILE A 450 -17.85 5.95 -16.38
CA ILE A 450 -18.49 4.64 -16.20
C ILE A 450 -18.42 4.15 -14.75
N LEU A 451 -18.52 5.07 -13.78
CA LEU A 451 -18.34 4.83 -12.34
C LEU A 451 -18.97 3.54 -11.80
N ASN A 452 -20.26 3.31 -12.06
CA ASN A 452 -21.00 2.16 -11.50
C ASN A 452 -20.66 0.81 -12.17
N ASN A 453 -19.95 0.85 -13.31
CA ASN A 453 -19.56 -0.30 -14.11
C ASN A 453 -18.03 -0.45 -14.20
N SER A 454 -17.30 0.33 -13.41
CA SER A 454 -15.85 0.25 -13.26
C SER A 454 -15.51 -0.29 -11.89
N ALA A 455 -14.47 -1.13 -11.80
CA ALA A 455 -13.80 -1.31 -10.53
C ALA A 455 -13.24 0.04 -10.04
N MET A 456 -13.38 0.34 -8.75
CA MET A 456 -12.78 1.52 -8.14
C MET A 456 -11.53 1.13 -7.38
N VAL A 457 -10.45 1.87 -7.62
CA VAL A 457 -9.21 1.75 -6.84
C VAL A 457 -9.47 2.26 -5.43
N LEU A 458 -9.38 1.38 -4.44
CA LEU A 458 -9.48 1.73 -3.03
C LEU A 458 -8.15 2.20 -2.44
N GLY A 459 -7.04 1.72 -3.01
CA GLY A 459 -5.69 2.12 -2.59
C GLY A 459 -4.61 1.47 -3.44
N THR A 460 -3.42 2.07 -3.39
CA THR A 460 -2.19 1.52 -3.96
C THR A 460 -1.07 1.60 -2.94
N GLU A 461 -0.19 0.61 -2.95
CA GLU A 461 0.98 0.56 -2.08
C GLU A 461 2.21 0.09 -2.86
N PHE A 462 3.39 0.57 -2.48
CA PHE A 462 4.63 0.33 -3.21
C PHE A 462 5.80 0.03 -2.29
N PHE A 463 6.70 -0.84 -2.75
CA PHE A 463 7.95 -1.18 -2.07
C PHE A 463 9.02 -1.54 -3.11
N GLY A 464 10.08 -0.73 -3.21
CA GLY A 464 11.02 -0.81 -4.35
C GLY A 464 10.28 -0.66 -5.68
N ASP A 465 10.58 -1.53 -6.66
CA ASP A 465 9.84 -1.59 -7.92
C ASP A 465 8.55 -2.43 -7.85
N ASN A 466 8.19 -2.97 -6.69
CA ASN A 466 6.96 -3.75 -6.54
C ASN A 466 5.78 -2.82 -6.16
N GLY A 467 4.63 -3.08 -6.76
CA GLY A 467 3.37 -2.40 -6.47
C GLY A 467 2.24 -3.37 -6.17
N ALA A 468 1.30 -2.92 -5.34
CA ALA A 468 0.05 -3.58 -5.05
C ALA A 468 -1.12 -2.60 -5.19
N LEU A 469 -2.26 -3.08 -5.66
CA LEU A 469 -3.46 -2.29 -5.83
C LEU A 469 -4.68 -3.07 -5.36
N ARG A 470 -5.56 -2.40 -4.60
CA ARG A 470 -6.82 -2.95 -4.08
C ARG A 470 -8.01 -2.32 -4.80
N TYR A 471 -8.84 -3.15 -5.43
CA TYR A 471 -10.09 -2.75 -6.08
C TYR A 471 -11.31 -3.08 -5.22
N ASN A 472 -12.36 -2.27 -5.32
CA ASN A 472 -13.72 -2.72 -5.05
C ASN A 472 -14.34 -3.35 -6.29
N PHE A 473 -15.33 -4.21 -6.07
CA PHE A 473 -16.31 -4.56 -7.10
C PHE A 473 -17.66 -4.04 -6.64
N VAL A 474 -18.18 -3.05 -7.35
CA VAL A 474 -19.55 -2.56 -7.17
C VAL A 474 -20.49 -3.75 -7.48
N GLY A 475 -21.56 -3.97 -6.72
CA GLY A 475 -22.56 -5.01 -7.01
C GLY A 475 -22.39 -6.41 -6.40
N ILE A 476 -21.29 -6.69 -5.67
CA ILE A 476 -21.22 -7.88 -4.81
C ILE A 476 -22.10 -7.62 -3.57
N GLY A 477 -23.41 -7.79 -3.75
CA GLY A 477 -24.44 -7.55 -2.73
C GLY A 477 -24.60 -8.68 -1.72
N GLY A 478 -23.82 -9.75 -1.81
CA GLY A 478 -23.87 -10.85 -0.84
C GLY A 478 -22.70 -11.81 -0.96
N GLU A 479 -22.49 -12.63 0.07
CA GLU A 479 -21.41 -13.62 0.16
C GLU A 479 -21.43 -14.69 -0.95
N GLN A 480 -22.50 -14.75 -1.74
CA GLN A 480 -22.74 -15.75 -2.79
C GLN A 480 -22.62 -15.23 -4.24
N THR A 481 -22.37 -13.94 -4.46
CA THR A 481 -22.28 -13.39 -5.83
C THR A 481 -21.00 -13.89 -6.50
N GLN A 482 -21.13 -14.75 -7.52
CA GLN A 482 -20.01 -15.22 -8.33
C GLN A 482 -19.84 -14.33 -9.55
N LEU A 483 -18.63 -13.80 -9.73
CA LEU A 483 -18.25 -13.12 -10.97
C LEU A 483 -17.78 -14.15 -12.01
N LYS A 484 -18.19 -13.97 -13.26
CA LYS A 484 -17.76 -14.77 -14.40
C LYS A 484 -17.21 -13.85 -15.49
N TRP A 485 -16.11 -14.25 -16.11
CA TRP A 485 -15.53 -13.55 -17.26
C TRP A 485 -16.47 -13.59 -18.47
N LEU A 486 -16.44 -12.56 -19.32
CA LEU A 486 -17.19 -12.57 -20.58
C LEU A 486 -16.82 -13.77 -21.47
N THR A 487 -15.59 -14.28 -21.38
CA THR A 487 -15.15 -15.51 -22.06
C THR A 487 -16.05 -16.71 -21.76
N HIS A 488 -16.48 -16.88 -20.51
CA HIS A 488 -17.38 -17.97 -20.12
C HIS A 488 -18.71 -17.88 -20.88
N TYR A 489 -19.28 -16.68 -20.98
CA TYR A 489 -20.54 -16.47 -21.71
C TYR A 489 -20.33 -16.67 -23.21
N PHE A 490 -19.25 -16.11 -23.77
CA PHE A 490 -18.90 -16.31 -25.17
C PHE A 490 -18.79 -17.80 -25.52
N GLU A 491 -18.19 -18.63 -24.67
CA GLU A 491 -18.03 -20.07 -24.91
C GLU A 491 -19.34 -20.86 -24.77
N ASN A 492 -20.23 -20.47 -23.86
CA ASN A 492 -21.37 -21.28 -23.45
C ASN A 492 -22.74 -20.79 -23.94
N TRP A 493 -22.86 -19.55 -24.42
CA TRP A 493 -24.11 -18.97 -24.89
C TRP A 493 -24.24 -18.99 -26.41
N SER A 494 -25.49 -18.98 -26.89
CA SER A 494 -25.78 -18.85 -28.32
C SER A 494 -25.59 -17.42 -28.82
N THR A 495 -25.50 -17.25 -30.14
CA THR A 495 -25.35 -15.92 -30.77
C THR A 495 -26.52 -15.00 -30.40
N GLU A 496 -27.76 -15.51 -30.38
CA GLU A 496 -28.97 -14.73 -30.06
C GLU A 496 -28.96 -14.22 -28.61
N GLN A 497 -28.24 -14.88 -27.71
CA GLN A 497 -28.08 -14.44 -26.32
C GLN A 497 -26.90 -13.47 -26.16
N LEU A 498 -25.85 -13.62 -26.97
CA LEU A 498 -24.65 -12.77 -26.91
C LEU A 498 -24.87 -11.41 -27.56
N GLU A 499 -25.58 -11.31 -28.68
CA GLU A 499 -25.80 -10.02 -29.35
C GLU A 499 -26.44 -8.96 -28.43
N PRO A 500 -27.54 -9.25 -27.68
CA PRO A 500 -28.10 -8.29 -26.73
C PRO A 500 -27.14 -7.94 -25.59
N LEU A 501 -26.28 -8.88 -25.17
CA LEU A 501 -25.27 -8.63 -24.14
C LEU A 501 -24.19 -7.68 -24.64
N PHE A 502 -23.70 -7.88 -25.87
CA PHE A 502 -22.75 -6.98 -26.50
C PHE A 502 -23.37 -5.61 -26.76
N ASP A 503 -24.64 -5.52 -27.18
CA ASP A 503 -25.36 -4.26 -27.31
C ASP A 503 -25.41 -3.53 -25.95
N LYS A 504 -25.71 -4.24 -24.86
CA LYS A 504 -25.68 -3.67 -23.51
C LYS A 504 -24.28 -3.15 -23.15
N ILE A 505 -23.23 -3.93 -23.39
CA ILE A 505 -21.84 -3.54 -23.07
C ILE A 505 -21.44 -2.28 -23.84
N PHE A 506 -21.58 -2.27 -25.16
CA PHE A 506 -21.02 -1.22 -26.01
C PHE A 506 -21.93 -0.01 -26.17
N MET A 507 -23.25 -0.22 -26.31
CA MET A 507 -24.20 0.85 -26.61
C MET A 507 -24.85 1.45 -25.37
N GLN A 508 -24.78 0.80 -24.21
CA GLN A 508 -25.34 1.34 -22.96
C GLN A 508 -24.24 1.66 -21.94
N ILE A 509 -23.38 0.69 -21.64
CA ILE A 509 -22.41 0.81 -20.54
C ILE A 509 -21.18 1.61 -20.95
N LEU A 510 -20.60 1.33 -22.12
CA LEU A 510 -19.42 2.02 -22.64
C LEU A 510 -19.76 3.21 -23.54
N ASN A 511 -21.04 3.49 -23.75
CA ASN A 511 -21.49 4.66 -24.50
C ASN A 511 -20.97 6.01 -23.92
N PRO A 512 -20.76 6.19 -22.60
CA PRO A 512 -20.07 7.37 -22.10
C PRO A 512 -18.66 7.58 -22.66
N TRP A 513 -17.97 6.52 -23.08
CA TRP A 513 -16.71 6.61 -23.82
C TRP A 513 -16.96 6.79 -25.32
N TYR A 514 -17.68 5.88 -25.96
CA TYR A 514 -17.77 5.83 -27.43
C TYR A 514 -18.84 6.75 -28.05
N GLY A 515 -19.79 7.24 -27.25
CA GLY A 515 -20.87 8.12 -27.69
C GLY A 515 -20.50 9.61 -27.65
N GLN A 516 -19.26 9.93 -27.26
CA GLN A 516 -18.75 11.30 -27.16
C GLN A 516 -17.44 11.48 -27.96
N PRO A 517 -17.44 11.17 -29.27
CA PRO A 517 -16.23 11.24 -30.07
C PRO A 517 -15.72 12.67 -30.21
N VAL A 518 -14.39 12.80 -30.25
CA VAL A 518 -13.68 14.06 -30.57
C VAL A 518 -13.05 13.90 -31.94
N HIS A 519 -13.11 14.95 -32.76
CA HIS A 519 -12.46 14.94 -34.07
C HIS A 519 -11.06 15.52 -33.94
N GLU A 520 -10.04 14.71 -34.22
CA GLU A 520 -8.64 15.15 -34.16
C GLU A 520 -7.76 14.43 -35.19
N ALA A 521 -6.53 14.89 -35.34
CA ALA A 521 -5.55 14.23 -36.19
C ALA A 521 -4.94 13.04 -35.43
N ILE A 522 -5.19 11.82 -35.92
CA ILE A 522 -4.56 10.60 -35.43
C ILE A 522 -3.37 10.21 -36.32
N HIS A 523 -2.47 9.40 -35.80
CA HIS A 523 -1.33 8.86 -36.54
C HIS A 523 -1.38 7.33 -36.53
N PRO A 524 -2.25 6.70 -37.35
CA PRO A 524 -2.59 5.29 -37.19
C PRO A 524 -1.40 4.33 -37.20
N PHE A 525 -0.41 4.57 -38.07
CA PHE A 525 0.81 3.76 -38.13
C PHE A 525 1.73 3.93 -36.90
N ARG A 526 1.68 5.08 -36.24
CA ARG A 526 2.40 5.30 -34.98
C ARG A 526 1.64 4.73 -33.79
N ASP A 527 0.33 4.93 -33.78
CA ASP A 527 -0.54 4.65 -32.64
C ASP A 527 -0.85 3.15 -32.48
N HIS A 528 -0.77 2.38 -33.58
CA HIS A 528 -1.06 0.93 -33.65
C HIS A 528 0.17 0.07 -33.97
N ASP A 529 1.38 0.52 -33.63
CA ASP A 529 2.62 -0.24 -33.80
C ASP A 529 2.87 -1.17 -32.59
N PRO A 530 2.67 -2.50 -32.70
CA PRO A 530 2.77 -3.42 -31.57
C PRO A 530 4.20 -3.61 -31.03
N THR A 531 5.22 -3.18 -31.77
CA THR A 531 6.64 -3.37 -31.38
C THR A 531 7.08 -2.44 -30.24
N PHE A 532 6.40 -1.30 -30.07
CA PHE A 532 6.75 -0.31 -29.04
C PHE A 532 6.09 -0.61 -27.69
N THR A 533 4.95 -1.30 -27.70
CA THR A 533 4.11 -1.47 -26.52
C THR A 533 4.27 -2.86 -25.90
N PHE A 534 4.13 -3.92 -26.70
CA PHE A 534 3.92 -5.27 -26.15
C PHE A 534 4.87 -6.34 -26.70
N PHE A 535 5.30 -6.24 -27.97
CA PHE A 535 5.97 -7.35 -28.65
C PHE A 535 7.20 -6.92 -29.46
N PRO A 536 8.26 -6.40 -28.80
CA PRO A 536 9.47 -5.95 -29.49
C PRO A 536 10.22 -7.08 -30.22
N HIS A 537 10.02 -8.34 -29.80
CA HIS A 537 10.68 -9.54 -30.31
C HIS A 537 9.88 -10.25 -31.44
N ILE A 538 8.84 -9.61 -31.98
CA ILE A 538 7.92 -10.23 -32.95
C ILE A 538 8.63 -10.73 -34.22
N TYR A 539 9.65 -10.01 -34.70
CA TYR A 539 10.41 -10.39 -35.89
C TYR A 539 11.19 -11.69 -35.69
N ASP A 540 11.82 -11.84 -34.52
CA ASP A 540 12.58 -13.04 -34.17
C ASP A 540 11.65 -14.24 -34.03
N THR A 541 10.47 -14.05 -33.44
CA THR A 541 9.44 -15.09 -33.34
C THR A 541 8.95 -15.54 -34.71
N ALA A 542 8.70 -14.60 -35.64
CA ALA A 542 8.25 -14.93 -36.99
C ALA A 542 9.29 -15.77 -37.75
N PHE A 543 10.56 -15.37 -37.67
CA PHE A 543 11.66 -16.11 -38.27
C PHE A 543 11.82 -17.50 -37.63
N SER A 544 11.80 -17.59 -36.30
CA SER A 544 11.99 -18.86 -35.59
C SER A 544 10.85 -19.86 -35.81
N LEU A 545 9.60 -19.41 -35.89
CA LEU A 545 8.45 -20.31 -36.03
C LEU A 545 8.17 -20.69 -37.50
N PHE A 546 8.37 -19.76 -38.43
CA PHE A 546 7.90 -19.91 -39.81
C PHE A 546 8.98 -19.66 -40.87
N SER A 547 10.22 -19.39 -40.48
CA SER A 547 11.33 -19.03 -41.40
C SER A 547 11.02 -17.81 -42.29
N ILE A 548 10.17 -16.90 -41.81
CA ILE A 548 9.81 -15.68 -42.53
C ILE A 548 10.71 -14.53 -42.08
N SER A 549 11.57 -14.06 -42.98
CA SER A 549 12.44 -12.91 -42.72
C SER A 549 11.67 -11.60 -42.83
N SER A 550 11.87 -10.68 -41.89
CA SER A 550 11.28 -9.33 -41.95
C SER A 550 11.87 -8.43 -43.05
N ASP A 551 12.92 -8.88 -43.73
CA ASP A 551 13.57 -8.17 -44.84
C ASP A 551 13.03 -8.58 -46.23
N GLU A 552 12.20 -9.62 -46.31
CA GLU A 552 11.59 -10.08 -47.56
C GLU A 552 10.18 -9.52 -47.72
N GLU A 553 9.92 -8.75 -48.78
CA GLU A 553 8.63 -8.05 -48.99
C GLU A 553 7.44 -9.00 -49.18
N PHE A 554 7.66 -10.19 -49.74
CA PHE A 554 6.60 -11.12 -50.09
C PHE A 554 6.94 -12.54 -49.64
N PHE A 555 5.90 -13.32 -49.34
CA PHE A 555 6.00 -14.76 -49.14
C PHE A 555 4.84 -15.47 -49.84
N THR A 556 4.96 -16.79 -49.98
CA THR A 556 3.92 -17.63 -50.57
C THR A 556 3.24 -18.45 -49.49
N ILE A 557 1.91 -18.44 -49.47
CA ILE A 557 1.10 -19.29 -48.59
C ILE A 557 0.95 -20.65 -49.23
N GLU A 558 1.46 -21.70 -48.60
CA GLU A 558 1.44 -23.07 -49.14
C GLU A 558 0.01 -23.60 -49.32
N GLU A 559 -0.91 -23.20 -48.45
CA GLU A 559 -2.31 -23.65 -48.40
C GLU A 559 -3.14 -23.18 -49.61
N THR A 560 -2.79 -22.03 -50.18
CA THR A 560 -3.51 -21.40 -51.30
C THR A 560 -2.66 -21.20 -52.55
N GLY A 561 -1.33 -21.30 -52.44
CA GLY A 561 -0.36 -20.92 -53.47
C GLY A 561 -0.28 -19.41 -53.73
N GLN A 562 -0.98 -18.59 -52.93
CA GLN A 562 -1.06 -17.15 -53.15
C GLN A 562 0.20 -16.45 -52.64
N LYS A 563 0.73 -15.53 -53.45
CA LYS A 563 1.80 -14.61 -53.05
C LYS A 563 1.18 -13.38 -52.39
N LEU A 564 1.53 -13.12 -51.14
CA LEU A 564 1.07 -11.95 -50.37
C LEU A 564 2.25 -11.13 -49.84
N VAL A 565 2.00 -9.85 -49.54
CA VAL A 565 2.90 -9.03 -48.74
C VAL A 565 3.17 -9.72 -47.40
N ASN A 566 4.44 -9.80 -47.04
CA ASN A 566 4.87 -10.27 -45.74
C ASN A 566 4.46 -9.25 -44.67
N PRO A 567 3.62 -9.64 -43.69
CA PRO A 567 3.10 -8.71 -42.70
C PRO A 567 4.21 -8.15 -41.77
N TYR A 568 5.30 -8.89 -41.59
CA TYR A 568 6.44 -8.45 -40.76
C TYR A 568 7.37 -7.50 -41.51
N TRP A 569 7.52 -7.67 -42.82
CA TRP A 569 8.15 -6.66 -43.66
C TRP A 569 7.32 -5.37 -43.68
N PHE A 570 6.00 -5.49 -43.82
CA PHE A 570 5.09 -4.35 -43.77
C PHE A 570 5.21 -3.61 -42.42
N LEU A 571 5.21 -4.33 -41.31
CA LEU A 571 5.42 -3.77 -39.97
C LEU A 571 6.80 -3.10 -39.83
N LYS A 572 7.87 -3.66 -40.41
CA LYS A 572 9.22 -3.09 -40.30
C LYS A 572 9.42 -1.84 -41.17
N HIS A 573 8.87 -1.84 -42.39
CA HIS A 573 9.17 -0.85 -43.41
C HIS A 573 8.03 0.15 -43.64
N GLU A 574 6.80 -0.31 -43.83
CA GLU A 574 5.67 0.56 -44.16
C GLU A 574 5.20 1.38 -42.95
N TYR A 575 5.15 0.79 -41.75
CA TYR A 575 4.87 1.54 -40.52
C TYR A 575 5.91 2.64 -40.28
N LYS A 576 7.20 2.34 -40.48
CA LYS A 576 8.27 3.34 -40.36
C LYS A 576 8.11 4.45 -41.40
N ARG A 577 7.78 4.10 -42.65
CA ARG A 577 7.63 5.06 -43.76
C ARG A 577 6.45 6.01 -43.55
N ARG A 578 5.34 5.52 -42.99
CA ARG A 578 4.07 6.25 -42.84
C ARG A 578 3.80 6.70 -41.40
N ARG A 579 4.80 6.64 -40.53
CA ARG A 579 4.67 6.87 -39.09
C ARG A 579 4.02 8.21 -38.76
N GLU A 580 4.43 9.26 -39.46
CA GLU A 580 3.95 10.62 -39.25
C GLU A 580 2.74 10.99 -40.13
N THR A 581 2.21 10.03 -40.92
CA THR A 581 0.99 10.26 -41.71
C THR A 581 -0.19 10.48 -40.77
N ALA A 582 -0.72 11.70 -40.79
CA ALA A 582 -1.88 12.09 -40.00
C ALA A 582 -3.17 11.91 -40.81
N ILE A 583 -4.21 11.41 -40.16
CA ILE A 583 -5.56 11.33 -40.71
C ILE A 583 -6.51 11.98 -39.71
N ASN A 584 -7.39 12.87 -40.20
CA ASN A 584 -8.45 13.42 -39.37
C ASN A 584 -9.49 12.32 -39.13
N TYR A 585 -9.69 11.94 -37.87
CA TYR A 585 -10.58 10.85 -37.50
C TYR A 585 -11.21 11.08 -36.14
N HIS A 586 -12.19 10.26 -35.79
CA HIS A 586 -12.82 10.29 -34.47
C HIS A 586 -12.00 9.52 -33.45
N THR A 587 -11.77 10.14 -32.30
CA THR A 587 -11.13 9.55 -31.13
C THR A 587 -12.08 9.54 -29.95
N SER A 588 -11.85 8.61 -29.04
CA SER A 588 -12.51 8.58 -27.73
C SER A 588 -11.57 7.99 -26.70
N ILE A 589 -12.00 7.99 -25.45
CA ILE A 589 -11.41 7.09 -24.46
C ILE A 589 -11.64 5.66 -24.95
N CYS A 590 -10.57 4.89 -25.00
CA CYS A 590 -10.60 3.46 -25.26
C CYS A 590 -9.93 2.74 -24.08
N HIS A 591 -10.40 1.53 -23.78
CA HIS A 591 -9.80 0.66 -22.78
C HIS A 591 -8.35 0.33 -23.11
N GLY A 592 -8.03 0.14 -24.40
CA GLY A 592 -6.66 0.01 -24.87
C GLY A 592 -6.21 -1.42 -25.11
N ASP A 593 -6.61 -2.36 -24.26
CA ASP A 593 -6.44 -3.82 -24.42
C ASP A 593 -7.76 -4.52 -24.08
N LEU A 594 -8.87 -4.07 -24.67
CA LEU A 594 -10.17 -4.63 -24.34
C LEU A 594 -10.30 -6.07 -24.83
N ASN A 595 -10.23 -7.02 -23.90
CA ASN A 595 -10.47 -8.42 -24.18
C ASN A 595 -11.58 -8.96 -23.26
N MET A 596 -12.09 -10.16 -23.56
CA MET A 596 -13.19 -10.76 -22.80
C MET A 596 -12.82 -11.15 -21.36
N GLN A 597 -11.53 -11.13 -20.99
CA GLN A 597 -11.05 -11.32 -19.62
C GLN A 597 -10.85 -9.98 -18.87
N ASN A 598 -11.10 -8.85 -19.52
CA ASN A 598 -11.15 -7.54 -18.86
C ASN A 598 -12.59 -7.12 -18.51
N ILE A 599 -13.57 -7.99 -18.80
CA ILE A 599 -15.00 -7.79 -18.57
C ILE A 599 -15.53 -8.91 -17.68
N LEU A 600 -16.06 -8.55 -16.52
CA LEU A 600 -16.68 -9.44 -15.54
C LEU A 600 -18.18 -9.20 -15.45
N LEU A 601 -18.94 -10.27 -15.25
CA LEU A 601 -20.39 -10.22 -15.09
C LEU A 601 -20.81 -10.89 -13.78
N ASP A 602 -21.77 -10.28 -13.10
CA ASP A 602 -22.43 -10.89 -11.94
C ASP A 602 -23.65 -11.74 -12.35
N GLN A 603 -24.33 -12.33 -11.37
CA GLN A 603 -25.52 -13.17 -11.57
C GLN A 603 -26.71 -12.40 -12.17
N ASN A 604 -26.74 -11.07 -12.03
CA ASN A 604 -27.77 -10.19 -12.56
C ASN A 604 -27.37 -9.61 -13.93
N MET A 605 -26.28 -10.10 -14.53
CA MET A 605 -25.71 -9.60 -15.79
C MET A 605 -25.28 -8.13 -15.72
N ASN A 606 -24.94 -7.61 -14.55
CA ASN A 606 -24.23 -6.33 -14.43
C ASN A 606 -22.79 -6.52 -14.91
N VAL A 607 -22.27 -5.53 -15.63
CA VAL A 607 -20.95 -5.61 -16.28
C VAL A 607 -19.96 -4.72 -15.53
N TYR A 608 -18.77 -5.26 -15.32
CA TYR A 608 -17.64 -4.59 -14.66
C TYR A 608 -16.39 -4.65 -15.53
N LEU A 609 -15.78 -3.49 -15.77
CA LEU A 609 -14.48 -3.40 -16.44
C LEU A 609 -13.34 -3.34 -15.42
N ILE A 610 -12.22 -3.96 -15.80
CA ILE A 610 -10.97 -3.97 -15.06
C ILE A 610 -9.77 -3.81 -16.01
N ASP A 611 -8.56 -3.77 -15.44
CA ASP A 611 -7.30 -3.62 -16.16
C ASP A 611 -7.23 -2.34 -16.99
N PHE A 612 -7.30 -1.20 -16.31
CA PHE A 612 -7.23 0.11 -16.96
C PHE A 612 -5.82 0.53 -17.34
N SER A 613 -4.85 -0.38 -17.26
CA SER A 613 -3.44 -0.08 -17.46
C SER A 613 -3.16 0.44 -18.86
N GLU A 614 -4.00 0.13 -19.86
CA GLU A 614 -3.91 0.63 -21.24
C GLU A 614 -4.92 1.73 -21.62
N THR A 615 -5.77 2.14 -20.69
CA THR A 615 -6.89 3.06 -20.96
C THR A 615 -6.43 4.48 -21.23
N ARG A 616 -6.72 5.00 -22.42
CA ARG A 616 -6.34 6.35 -22.86
C ARG A 616 -7.15 6.79 -24.09
N PRO A 617 -7.16 8.09 -24.44
CA PRO A 617 -7.68 8.54 -25.72
C PRO A 617 -6.93 7.91 -26.90
N ARG A 618 -7.65 7.33 -27.86
CA ARG A 618 -7.15 6.77 -29.13
C ARG A 618 -8.24 6.83 -30.21
N SER A 619 -7.91 6.37 -31.42
CA SER A 619 -8.90 6.11 -32.46
C SER A 619 -10.08 5.29 -31.92
N ILE A 620 -11.30 5.77 -32.13
CA ILE A 620 -12.51 5.22 -31.51
C ILE A 620 -12.80 3.77 -31.88
N VAL A 621 -12.23 3.32 -33.00
CA VAL A 621 -12.46 1.97 -33.53
C VAL A 621 -11.64 0.89 -32.83
N THR A 622 -10.71 1.27 -31.95
CA THR A 622 -9.63 0.36 -31.53
C THR A 622 -10.12 -0.82 -30.70
N ASP A 623 -10.98 -0.59 -29.72
CA ASP A 623 -11.44 -1.66 -28.82
C ASP A 623 -12.36 -2.65 -29.57
N PHE A 624 -13.11 -2.18 -30.57
CA PHE A 624 -13.91 -3.02 -31.45
C PHE A 624 -13.03 -3.91 -32.33
N ALA A 625 -11.98 -3.34 -32.92
CA ALA A 625 -11.02 -4.08 -33.71
C ALA A 625 -10.26 -5.13 -32.87
N ARG A 626 -9.95 -4.83 -31.60
CA ARG A 626 -9.35 -5.81 -30.69
C ARG A 626 -10.22 -7.05 -30.52
N LEU A 627 -11.51 -6.87 -30.28
CA LEU A 627 -12.44 -8.00 -30.09
C LEU A 627 -12.63 -8.80 -31.38
N GLU A 628 -12.74 -8.13 -32.55
CA GLU A 628 -12.74 -8.84 -33.83
C GLU A 628 -11.47 -9.68 -34.01
N ALA A 629 -10.28 -9.16 -33.68
CA ALA A 629 -9.04 -9.94 -33.74
C ALA A 629 -9.13 -11.20 -32.86
N ILE A 630 -9.66 -11.09 -31.64
CA ILE A 630 -9.83 -12.22 -30.71
C ILE A 630 -10.77 -13.26 -31.30
N PHE A 631 -11.94 -12.85 -31.81
CA PHE A 631 -12.92 -13.77 -32.41
C PHE A 631 -12.35 -14.48 -33.63
N MET A 632 -11.62 -13.76 -34.47
CA MET A 632 -11.13 -14.29 -35.73
C MET A 632 -9.84 -15.07 -35.60
N THR A 633 -9.06 -14.91 -34.52
CA THR A 633 -7.79 -15.63 -34.35
C THR A 633 -7.82 -16.60 -33.15
N GLU A 634 -7.78 -16.08 -31.93
CA GLU A 634 -7.68 -16.87 -30.69
C GLU A 634 -8.82 -17.87 -30.56
N TYR A 635 -10.04 -17.46 -30.91
CA TYR A 635 -11.26 -18.27 -30.87
C TYR A 635 -11.68 -18.83 -32.24
N ALA A 636 -10.82 -18.79 -33.25
CA ALA A 636 -11.08 -19.46 -34.51
C ALA A 636 -11.21 -20.99 -34.30
N PRO A 637 -12.20 -21.65 -34.93
CA PRO A 637 -12.38 -23.10 -34.87
C PRO A 637 -11.36 -23.79 -35.79
N LEU A 638 -10.10 -23.81 -35.36
CA LEU A 638 -8.95 -24.32 -36.10
C LEU A 638 -8.28 -25.44 -35.30
N GLU A 639 -8.40 -26.68 -35.78
CA GLU A 639 -7.76 -27.85 -35.16
C GLU A 639 -6.66 -28.46 -36.04
N ASN A 640 -6.79 -28.38 -37.37
CA ASN A 640 -5.90 -29.04 -38.33
C ASN A 640 -5.64 -28.17 -39.60
N GLU A 641 -4.80 -28.67 -40.50
CA GLU A 641 -4.43 -27.97 -41.74
C GLU A 641 -5.58 -27.82 -42.75
N GLU A 642 -6.54 -28.74 -42.77
CA GLU A 642 -7.70 -28.64 -43.65
C GLU A 642 -8.63 -27.51 -43.19
N ASP A 643 -8.80 -27.34 -41.88
CA ASP A 643 -9.53 -26.20 -41.30
C ASP A 643 -8.79 -24.88 -41.60
N LEU A 644 -7.46 -24.88 -41.53
CA LEU A 644 -6.64 -23.71 -41.89
C LEU A 644 -6.92 -23.27 -43.33
N LYS A 645 -6.90 -24.20 -44.29
CA LYS A 645 -7.18 -23.88 -45.70
C LYS A 645 -8.57 -23.28 -45.91
N LYS A 646 -9.60 -23.86 -45.27
CA LYS A 646 -10.98 -23.34 -45.31
C LYS A 646 -11.06 -21.95 -44.68
N MET A 647 -10.41 -21.75 -43.54
CA MET A 647 -10.40 -20.47 -42.84
C MET A 647 -9.68 -19.37 -43.61
N VAL A 648 -8.59 -19.70 -44.33
CA VAL A 648 -7.92 -18.74 -45.21
C VAL A 648 -8.84 -18.33 -46.36
N GLN A 649 -9.49 -19.28 -47.03
CA GLN A 649 -10.45 -18.97 -48.10
C GLN A 649 -11.65 -18.15 -47.62
N PHE A 650 -12.10 -18.41 -46.38
CA PHE A 650 -13.12 -17.59 -45.72
C PHE A 650 -12.60 -16.17 -45.45
N ALA A 651 -11.43 -16.02 -44.82
CA ALA A 651 -10.85 -14.73 -44.47
C ALA A 651 -10.61 -13.85 -45.71
N THR A 652 -10.11 -14.43 -46.80
CA THR A 652 -9.89 -13.72 -48.06
C THR A 652 -11.17 -13.06 -48.58
N ARG A 653 -12.33 -13.72 -48.45
CA ARG A 653 -13.64 -13.17 -48.84
C ARG A 653 -14.20 -12.21 -47.79
N PHE A 654 -14.10 -12.58 -46.51
CA PHE A 654 -14.66 -11.80 -45.40
C PHE A 654 -14.01 -10.41 -45.24
N TYR A 655 -12.71 -10.31 -45.53
CA TYR A 655 -11.96 -9.07 -45.53
C TYR A 655 -11.87 -8.42 -46.93
N ASP A 656 -12.62 -8.91 -47.92
CA ASP A 656 -12.70 -8.30 -49.26
C ASP A 656 -13.65 -7.09 -49.31
N ILE A 657 -13.54 -6.19 -48.35
CA ILE A 657 -14.33 -4.96 -48.27
C ILE A 657 -13.40 -3.74 -48.21
N ASN A 658 -13.91 -2.58 -48.64
CA ASN A 658 -13.15 -1.32 -48.68
C ASN A 658 -13.81 -0.21 -47.84
N GLN A 659 -14.97 -0.50 -47.22
CA GLN A 659 -15.73 0.44 -46.40
C GLN A 659 -16.25 -0.27 -45.15
N LEU A 660 -16.31 0.44 -44.04
CA LEU A 660 -16.62 -0.11 -42.72
C LEU A 660 -18.09 -0.58 -42.58
N ASP A 661 -19.01 0.05 -43.30
CA ASP A 661 -20.45 -0.22 -43.32
C ASP A 661 -20.87 -1.35 -44.29
N HIS A 662 -19.94 -1.87 -45.08
CA HIS A 662 -20.23 -2.96 -46.02
C HIS A 662 -20.16 -4.33 -45.34
N LEU A 663 -21.22 -5.12 -45.53
CA LEU A 663 -21.29 -6.51 -45.09
C LEU A 663 -20.66 -7.43 -46.16
N PRO A 664 -19.73 -8.32 -45.78
CA PRO A 664 -19.20 -9.34 -46.69
C PRO A 664 -20.26 -10.39 -47.06
N GLU A 665 -20.14 -11.01 -48.25
CA GLU A 665 -21.16 -11.92 -48.81
C GLU A 665 -21.55 -13.10 -47.88
N ASN A 666 -22.86 -13.30 -47.68
CA ASN A 666 -23.44 -14.31 -46.79
C ASN A 666 -23.28 -15.73 -47.35
N ASN A 667 -22.26 -16.47 -46.90
CA ASN A 667 -22.17 -17.92 -47.08
C ASN A 667 -21.29 -18.58 -46.00
N TYR A 668 -21.57 -18.26 -44.74
CA TYR A 668 -20.78 -18.66 -43.59
C TYR A 668 -21.29 -19.99 -43.02
N GLN A 669 -20.41 -20.97 -42.83
CA GLN A 669 -20.76 -22.26 -42.21
C GLN A 669 -21.24 -22.06 -40.76
N ASP A 670 -22.15 -22.92 -40.29
CA ASP A 670 -22.76 -22.87 -38.95
C ASP A 670 -21.72 -22.79 -37.80
N ILE A 671 -20.52 -23.34 -37.98
CA ILE A 671 -19.45 -23.37 -36.96
C ILE A 671 -18.85 -21.99 -36.67
N LEU A 672 -18.84 -21.08 -37.65
CA LEU A 672 -18.28 -19.72 -37.54
C LEU A 672 -19.33 -18.65 -37.25
N ASN A 673 -20.61 -19.03 -37.22
CA ASN A 673 -21.73 -18.09 -37.21
C ASN A 673 -21.62 -17.07 -36.05
N LYS A 674 -21.26 -17.55 -34.85
CA LYS A 674 -21.05 -16.68 -33.67
C LYS A 674 -19.91 -15.68 -33.85
N ASN A 675 -18.72 -16.13 -34.27
CA ASN A 675 -17.55 -15.25 -34.42
C ASN A 675 -17.80 -14.20 -35.51
N VAL A 676 -18.43 -14.61 -36.61
CA VAL A 676 -18.82 -13.72 -37.71
C VAL A 676 -19.84 -12.69 -37.24
N ALA A 677 -20.94 -13.14 -36.63
CA ALA A 677 -22.00 -12.25 -36.15
C ALA A 677 -21.44 -11.19 -35.19
N LEU A 678 -20.67 -11.59 -34.18
CA LEU A 678 -20.08 -10.64 -33.23
C LEU A 678 -19.01 -9.73 -33.86
N SER A 679 -18.26 -10.20 -34.87
CA SER A 679 -17.35 -9.34 -35.63
C SER A 679 -18.11 -8.27 -36.42
N LEU A 680 -19.22 -8.64 -37.06
CA LEU A 680 -20.08 -7.67 -37.74
C LEU A 680 -20.70 -6.67 -36.77
N LYS A 681 -21.07 -7.10 -35.55
CA LYS A 681 -21.47 -6.19 -34.46
C LYS A 681 -20.35 -5.23 -34.06
N MET A 682 -19.09 -5.70 -33.96
CA MET A 682 -17.95 -4.82 -33.67
C MET A 682 -17.79 -3.74 -34.74
N ARG A 683 -17.93 -4.08 -36.03
CA ARG A 683 -17.90 -3.12 -37.12
C ARG A 683 -19.09 -2.16 -37.09
N GLU A 684 -20.30 -2.66 -36.78
CA GLU A 684 -21.50 -1.84 -36.60
C GLU A 684 -21.29 -0.79 -35.49
N TYR A 685 -20.75 -1.19 -34.34
CA TYR A 685 -20.45 -0.27 -33.25
C TYR A 685 -19.37 0.74 -33.64
N ALA A 686 -18.29 0.28 -34.26
CA ALA A 686 -17.23 1.15 -34.76
C ALA A 686 -17.75 2.20 -35.75
N PHE A 687 -18.63 1.80 -36.68
CA PHE A 687 -19.27 2.69 -37.64
C PHE A 687 -20.15 3.74 -36.94
N LYS A 688 -21.03 3.32 -36.02
CA LYS A 688 -21.90 4.24 -35.27
C LYS A 688 -21.10 5.21 -34.40
N SER A 689 -20.12 4.71 -33.65
CA SER A 689 -19.30 5.51 -32.74
C SER A 689 -18.40 6.50 -33.49
N SER A 690 -17.90 6.13 -34.67
CA SER A 690 -17.09 7.02 -35.52
C SER A 690 -17.91 8.06 -36.31
N GLY A 691 -19.17 8.32 -35.93
CA GLY A 691 -20.02 9.28 -36.62
C GLY A 691 -20.35 8.87 -38.05
N GLU A 692 -20.56 7.55 -38.26
CA GLU A 692 -20.86 6.95 -39.57
C GLU A 692 -19.73 7.15 -40.61
N ASN A 693 -18.48 7.19 -40.13
CA ASN A 693 -17.32 7.28 -41.01
C ASN A 693 -17.06 5.91 -41.68
N THR A 694 -17.13 5.89 -43.01
CA THR A 694 -16.96 4.66 -43.81
C THR A 694 -15.49 4.27 -44.01
N CYS A 695 -14.53 5.12 -43.63
CA CYS A 695 -13.10 4.85 -43.80
C CYS A 695 -12.64 3.68 -42.92
N ILE A 696 -12.24 2.59 -43.57
CA ILE A 696 -11.86 1.32 -42.92
C ILE A 696 -10.37 1.21 -42.56
N GLU A 697 -9.51 2.05 -43.15
CA GLU A 697 -8.06 1.95 -42.94
C GLU A 697 -7.65 2.03 -41.45
N PRO A 698 -8.16 2.98 -40.64
CA PRO A 698 -7.88 3.00 -39.20
C PRO A 698 -8.36 1.73 -38.47
N TYR A 699 -9.46 1.13 -38.91
CA TYR A 699 -9.99 -0.12 -38.34
C TYR A 699 -9.04 -1.29 -38.62
N TYR A 700 -8.53 -1.42 -39.85
CA TYR A 700 -7.57 -2.47 -40.20
C TYR A 700 -6.21 -2.30 -39.53
N LEU A 701 -5.72 -1.07 -39.35
CA LEU A 701 -4.49 -0.83 -38.58
C LEU A 701 -4.67 -1.18 -37.10
N ALA A 702 -5.80 -0.85 -36.50
CA ALA A 702 -6.15 -1.30 -35.15
C ALA A 702 -6.27 -2.83 -35.06
N LEU A 703 -6.81 -3.49 -36.09
CA LEU A 703 -6.88 -4.96 -36.17
C LEU A 703 -5.49 -5.59 -36.29
N LEU A 704 -4.57 -4.96 -37.04
CA LEU A 704 -3.18 -5.40 -37.17
C LEU A 704 -2.39 -5.32 -35.86
N GLU A 705 -2.64 -4.30 -35.02
CA GLU A 705 -2.04 -4.18 -33.68
C GLU A 705 -2.18 -5.48 -32.87
N TRP A 706 -3.28 -6.21 -33.09
CA TRP A 706 -3.65 -7.39 -32.31
C TRP A 706 -3.59 -8.72 -33.05
N THR A 707 -3.61 -8.72 -34.39
CA THR A 707 -3.43 -9.96 -35.19
C THR A 707 -1.96 -10.30 -35.42
N LEU A 708 -1.11 -9.29 -35.65
CA LEU A 708 0.33 -9.49 -35.85
C LEU A 708 0.98 -10.27 -34.70
N PRO A 709 0.73 -9.93 -33.42
CA PRO A 709 1.48 -10.52 -32.32
C PRO A 709 0.96 -11.86 -31.84
N VAL A 710 -0.14 -12.39 -32.41
CA VAL A 710 -0.70 -13.70 -32.03
C VAL A 710 0.36 -14.81 -32.12
N ILE A 711 1.33 -14.69 -33.02
CA ILE A 711 2.46 -15.62 -33.13
C ILE A 711 3.30 -15.70 -31.84
N CYS A 712 3.33 -14.63 -31.05
CA CYS A 712 4.07 -14.53 -29.79
C CYS A 712 3.31 -15.15 -28.61
N TYR A 713 2.03 -15.51 -28.75
CA TYR A 713 1.23 -16.04 -27.65
C TYR A 713 1.61 -17.50 -27.39
N SER A 714 2.26 -17.77 -26.27
CA SER A 714 2.84 -19.10 -25.97
C SER A 714 1.80 -20.22 -25.87
N GLN A 715 0.59 -19.91 -25.43
CA GLN A 715 -0.49 -20.88 -25.18
C GLN A 715 -1.24 -21.32 -26.45
N LEU A 716 -1.05 -20.63 -27.59
CA LEU A 716 -1.81 -20.91 -28.81
C LEU A 716 -1.12 -21.98 -29.68
N PRO A 717 -1.90 -22.94 -30.25
CA PRO A 717 -1.39 -23.91 -31.22
C PRO A 717 -0.77 -23.26 -32.46
N LEU A 718 0.23 -23.93 -33.05
CA LEU A 718 0.95 -23.43 -34.24
C LEU A 718 0.03 -23.13 -35.42
N VAL A 719 -1.03 -23.92 -35.63
CA VAL A 719 -2.01 -23.71 -36.71
C VAL A 719 -2.74 -22.37 -36.57
N LYS A 720 -3.10 -21.96 -35.35
CA LYS A 720 -3.75 -20.66 -35.08
C LYS A 720 -2.77 -19.50 -35.28
N LYS A 721 -1.52 -19.67 -34.86
CA LYS A 721 -0.45 -18.69 -35.12
C LYS A 721 -0.22 -18.49 -36.61
N ARG A 722 -0.17 -19.58 -37.38
CA ARG A 722 -0.01 -19.54 -38.84
C ARG A 722 -1.20 -18.88 -39.52
N TYR A 723 -2.42 -19.17 -39.08
CA TYR A 723 -3.61 -18.47 -39.56
C TYR A 723 -3.57 -16.97 -39.28
N ALA A 724 -3.23 -16.55 -38.06
CA ALA A 724 -3.18 -15.13 -37.69
C ALA A 724 -2.16 -14.36 -38.53
N MET A 725 -0.99 -14.95 -38.81
CA MET A 725 -0.01 -14.39 -39.73
C MET A 725 -0.57 -14.21 -41.15
N ILE A 726 -1.27 -15.22 -41.68
CA ILE A 726 -1.91 -15.13 -43.00
C ILE A 726 -3.00 -14.04 -43.01
N LEU A 727 -3.80 -13.96 -41.95
CA LEU A 727 -4.81 -12.91 -41.80
C LEU A 727 -4.16 -11.53 -41.79
N SER A 728 -3.06 -11.33 -41.04
CA SER A 728 -2.32 -10.07 -41.06
C SER A 728 -1.79 -9.75 -42.47
N ALA A 729 -1.31 -10.74 -43.22
CA ALA A 729 -0.88 -10.54 -44.60
C ALA A 729 -2.02 -10.05 -45.52
N LEU A 730 -3.22 -10.63 -45.38
CA LEU A 730 -4.42 -10.19 -46.12
C LEU A 730 -4.81 -8.75 -45.77
N LEU A 731 -4.73 -8.37 -44.50
CA LEU A 731 -5.00 -7.00 -44.04
C LEU A 731 -3.94 -6.01 -44.57
N CYS A 732 -2.66 -6.38 -44.59
CA CYS A 732 -1.60 -5.56 -45.16
C CYS A 732 -1.82 -5.29 -46.66
N GLU A 733 -2.24 -6.29 -47.43
CA GLU A 733 -2.60 -6.11 -48.86
C GLU A 733 -3.78 -5.16 -49.03
N LYS A 734 -4.76 -5.20 -48.13
CA LYS A 734 -5.91 -4.30 -48.15
C LYS A 734 -5.49 -2.87 -47.88
N ILE A 735 -4.73 -2.63 -46.82
CA ILE A 735 -4.21 -1.30 -46.49
C ILE A 735 -3.37 -0.77 -47.65
N ARG A 736 -2.50 -1.59 -48.26
CA ARG A 736 -1.68 -1.17 -49.41
C ARG A 736 -2.49 -0.73 -50.63
N LYS A 737 -3.70 -1.25 -50.83
CA LYS A 737 -4.61 -0.89 -51.93
C LYS A 737 -5.47 0.33 -51.64
N LEU A 738 -5.68 0.66 -50.36
CA LEU A 738 -6.47 1.82 -49.91
C LEU A 738 -5.65 3.11 -49.91
N SER A 739 -4.33 2.99 -49.81
CA SER A 739 -3.33 4.07 -49.89
C SER A 739 -2.92 4.36 -51.32
#